data_AF-A0A660VD93-F1
#
_entry.id   AF-A0A660VD93-F1
#
_cell.length_a   1.000
_cell.length_b   1.000
_cell.length_c   1.000
_cell.angle_alpha   90.00
_cell.angle_beta   90.00
_cell.angle_gamma   90.00
#
_symmetry.space_group_name_H-M   'P 1'
#
loop_
_entity.id
_entity.type
_entity.pdbx_description
1 polymer ?
#
loop_
_entity_poly.entity_id
_entity_poly.type
_entity_poly.pdbx_seq_one_letter_code
_entity_poly.pdbx_strand_id
1 'polypeptide(L)'
;MEMEVRCGNCGNTFKVTPSEESRAVKCPKCGGEVFVPAALGGADVHHLPPPPPPTPPKHVLTGVEAMAVLIVVGVVVAGAIFWATRRSHHQAKPQPTRPPKTPAVAVSPEKKSAEECLRRMSEVASALRKYKEKFKHLPQNLSALVKAGLLKDEQLGCAKGRYAYFLEEAIAAKEEGILDAPLLVVDSVVGAHMGKRNAITLQLEVVTLAEAVVKERLSVARKALVKRRQERARREREKRMRQERAKKAYAEVLNLMKATKYEAAKMALKRLLEEFANTEFVKKKAADIRTLAERIDGMLLLKEARTLVEKHQFSAAAELYKRLSQKEWLAPKIEKELDLMAHYRRALDYRTAGDLENARKSLALLKDKTKDPFWRRLVRVAEQEMESYEGAARRLLKAAEEALKKGEGQRALALCEELAWRYRFAEAARNAAALKEKALKTAKLWVRFAPRSAKAPLIEGSAAQKKKIFAAVDRALKFLASTQNEKGYWTPEVRGPSAAEPEAVTAAVLLAFLSEGNTHKSGKFYKLVSAGLEWLKSRQRDDGYIGSGKLPSRRFSHALATLYLAELYGTTRDPDIKAILRRAVEFALKIRTPGRGWKRSDADASDDTMLTAWMLLALSAARRYEPTLLNWSGYDNALRVFDERMDRRGRLGYSPPEHGVVKRSSLQFQEMLIKTAAAAFARLLTTGDLANPNLKKSVNFIDSVKPRKDDRNHLYWFFATHLMWYQGRRFRLFWSPTMRALLDLQITEGKFAGSWDASVAWSGFRGGRFFDTALAVLTLNAPLFRFGALGAEKPKPEGKPVKIICKDGSIRRGFLVKETRDAVTLKTKVGSIRIPRKEIKAIEELKEPQKR
;
A
#
# COMPACT_ATOMS: atom_id res chain seq x y z
N MET A 1 -19.64 17.56 -0.49
CA MET A 1 -19.72 17.00 -1.86
C MET A 1 -20.68 15.83 -1.82
N GLU A 2 -21.78 15.89 -2.56
CA GLU A 2 -22.70 14.75 -2.71
C GLU A 2 -22.22 13.90 -3.90
N MET A 3 -22.27 12.57 -3.77
CA MET A 3 -21.93 11.66 -4.87
C MET A 3 -23.19 11.21 -5.60
N GLU A 4 -23.14 11.12 -6.92
CA GLU A 4 -24.24 10.61 -7.73
C GLU A 4 -24.08 9.11 -7.96
N VAL A 5 -25.09 8.31 -7.62
CA VAL A 5 -25.07 6.84 -7.74
C VAL A 5 -26.27 6.34 -8.50
N ARG A 6 -26.04 5.35 -9.36
CA ARG A 6 -27.05 4.75 -10.23
C ARG A 6 -27.44 3.36 -9.74
N CYS A 7 -28.72 3.14 -9.52
CA CYS A 7 -29.25 1.85 -9.11
C CYS A 7 -29.14 0.84 -10.26
N GLY A 8 -28.41 -0.26 -10.05
CA GLY A 8 -28.30 -1.34 -11.04
C GLY A 8 -29.62 -2.06 -11.32
N ASN A 9 -30.58 -2.02 -10.39
CA ASN A 9 -31.84 -2.76 -10.51
C ASN A 9 -32.93 -2.03 -11.32
N CYS A 10 -32.98 -0.70 -11.28
CA CYS A 10 -33.99 0.09 -12.00
C CYS A 10 -33.43 1.24 -12.83
N GLY A 11 -32.10 1.41 -12.84
CA GLY A 11 -31.40 2.45 -13.60
C GLY A 11 -31.52 3.88 -13.05
N ASN A 12 -32.25 4.08 -11.94
CA ASN A 12 -32.47 5.40 -11.33
C ASN A 12 -31.18 5.98 -10.74
N THR A 13 -30.89 7.24 -11.02
CA THR A 13 -29.72 7.96 -10.50
C THR A 13 -30.16 8.88 -9.36
N PHE A 14 -29.47 8.84 -8.22
CA PHE A 14 -29.77 9.66 -7.04
C PHE A 14 -28.50 10.01 -6.26
N LYS A 15 -28.57 11.07 -5.45
CA LYS A 15 -27.43 11.58 -4.70
C LYS A 15 -27.35 10.97 -3.31
N VAL A 16 -26.13 10.69 -2.85
CA VAL A 16 -25.84 10.11 -1.54
C VAL A 16 -24.68 10.85 -0.88
N THR A 17 -24.79 11.09 0.43
CA THR A 17 -23.71 11.68 1.22
C THR A 17 -22.62 10.63 1.47
N PRO A 18 -21.35 10.92 1.13
CA PRO A 18 -20.24 10.00 1.36
C PRO A 18 -20.01 9.69 2.84
N SER A 19 -19.63 8.45 3.15
CA SER A 19 -19.24 7.99 4.49
C SER A 19 -17.83 7.39 4.46
N GLU A 20 -17.18 7.32 5.62
CA GLU A 20 -15.85 6.71 5.78
C GLU A 20 -15.88 5.18 5.65
N GLU A 21 -17.05 4.56 5.80
CA GLU A 21 -17.26 3.13 5.62
C GLU A 21 -18.18 2.87 4.42
N SER A 22 -17.93 1.77 3.70
CA SER A 22 -18.78 1.33 2.61
C SER A 22 -20.10 0.82 3.16
N ARG A 23 -21.23 1.27 2.62
CA ARG A 23 -22.57 0.93 3.12
C ARG A 23 -23.56 0.69 1.98
N ALA A 24 -24.57 -0.13 2.24
CA ALA A 24 -25.72 -0.27 1.36
C ALA A 24 -26.74 0.84 1.65
N VAL A 25 -27.24 1.50 0.60
CA VAL A 25 -28.35 2.47 0.68
C VAL A 25 -29.48 2.02 -0.23
N LYS A 26 -30.73 2.23 0.21
CA LYS A 26 -31.90 1.82 -0.58
C LYS A 26 -32.16 2.81 -1.71
N CYS A 27 -32.41 2.28 -2.90
CA CYS A 27 -32.87 3.07 -4.02
C CYS A 27 -34.26 3.65 -3.69
N PRO A 28 -34.46 4.97 -3.78
CA PRO A 28 -35.75 5.59 -3.44
C PRO A 28 -36.87 5.19 -4.40
N LYS A 29 -36.54 4.68 -5.61
CA LYS A 29 -37.52 4.30 -6.62
C LYS A 29 -38.00 2.85 -6.49
N CYS A 30 -37.12 1.90 -6.22
CA CYS A 30 -37.46 0.47 -6.21
C CYS A 30 -37.13 -0.26 -4.90
N GLY A 31 -36.57 0.44 -3.91
CA GLY A 31 -36.18 -0.14 -2.62
C GLY A 31 -34.95 -1.07 -2.67
N GLY A 32 -34.44 -1.40 -3.86
CA GLY A 32 -33.26 -2.25 -4.04
C GLY A 32 -31.99 -1.62 -3.45
N GLU A 33 -31.14 -2.45 -2.86
CA GLU A 33 -29.90 -1.99 -2.22
C GLU A 33 -28.84 -1.62 -3.25
N VAL A 34 -28.26 -0.44 -3.07
CA VAL A 34 -27.15 0.09 -3.87
C VAL A 34 -25.95 0.23 -2.94
N PHE A 35 -24.89 -0.49 -3.25
CA PHE A 35 -23.66 -0.42 -2.46
C PHE A 35 -22.89 0.85 -2.79
N VAL A 36 -22.60 1.64 -1.76
CA VAL A 36 -21.85 2.90 -1.88
C VAL A 36 -20.52 2.72 -1.16
N PRO A 37 -19.39 2.76 -1.89
CA PRO A 37 -18.08 2.57 -1.30
C PRO A 37 -17.67 3.76 -0.42
N ALA A 38 -16.83 3.49 0.58
CA ALA A 38 -16.21 4.50 1.42
C ALA A 38 -15.47 5.57 0.60
N ALA A 39 -15.59 6.83 0.99
CA ALA A 39 -14.83 7.91 0.37
C ALA A 39 -13.37 7.87 0.84
N LEU A 40 -12.46 7.43 -0.03
CA LEU A 40 -11.03 7.42 0.23
C LEU A 40 -10.47 8.85 0.22
N GLY A 41 -10.12 9.36 1.41
CA GLY A 41 -9.19 10.48 1.54
C GLY A 41 -7.85 10.10 0.91
N GLY A 42 -7.30 10.96 0.05
CA GLY A 42 -6.23 10.60 -0.88
C GLY A 42 -4.94 10.06 -0.26
N ALA A 43 -4.45 8.95 -0.82
CA ALA A 43 -3.04 8.61 -1.06
C ALA A 43 -2.97 7.32 -1.93
N ASP A 44 -1.91 7.23 -2.74
CA ASP A 44 -1.63 6.25 -3.79
C ASP A 44 -1.74 4.75 -3.41
N VAL A 45 -2.01 3.88 -4.42
CA VAL A 45 -1.04 2.93 -5.03
C VAL A 45 -1.77 1.83 -5.82
N HIS A 46 -1.31 1.61 -7.05
CA HIS A 46 -1.58 0.46 -7.92
C HIS A 46 -1.30 -0.90 -7.24
N HIS A 47 -2.27 -1.82 -7.29
CA HIS A 47 -2.10 -3.24 -7.66
C HIS A 47 -3.49 -3.91 -7.74
N LEU A 48 -4.04 -4.00 -8.96
CA LEU A 48 -5.17 -4.91 -9.25
C LEU A 48 -4.58 -6.29 -9.58
N PRO A 49 -4.94 -7.37 -8.86
CA PRO A 49 -4.70 -8.72 -9.35
C PRO A 49 -5.69 -9.03 -10.50
N PRO A 50 -5.32 -9.86 -11.50
CA PRO A 50 -6.25 -10.30 -12.53
C PRO A 50 -7.36 -11.17 -11.92
N PRO A 51 -8.56 -11.22 -12.54
CA PRO A 51 -9.65 -12.05 -12.05
C PRO A 51 -9.27 -13.54 -12.12
N PRO A 52 -9.65 -14.36 -11.13
CA PRO A 52 -9.42 -15.79 -11.19
C PRO A 52 -10.25 -16.44 -12.31
N PRO A 53 -9.75 -17.51 -12.96
CA PRO A 53 -10.49 -18.22 -14.00
C PRO A 53 -11.74 -18.92 -13.43
N PRO A 54 -12.77 -19.15 -14.26
CA PRO A 54 -13.97 -19.85 -13.82
C PRO A 54 -13.59 -21.29 -13.50
N THR A 55 -13.88 -21.74 -12.28
CA THR A 55 -13.71 -23.13 -11.89
C THR A 55 -15.06 -23.81 -11.65
N PRO A 56 -15.13 -25.12 -11.92
CA PRO A 56 -16.28 -25.82 -12.48
C PRO A 56 -17.20 -26.35 -11.35
N PRO A 57 -18.33 -27.04 -11.66
CA PRO A 57 -19.36 -27.30 -10.67
C PRO A 57 -18.84 -28.24 -9.58
N LYS A 58 -19.14 -27.89 -8.32
CA LYS A 58 -18.81 -28.71 -7.16
C LYS A 58 -19.58 -30.02 -7.22
N HIS A 59 -18.83 -31.12 -7.35
CA HIS A 59 -19.29 -32.47 -7.10
C HIS A 59 -19.03 -32.86 -5.64
N VAL A 60 -19.94 -33.70 -5.14
CA VAL A 60 -19.74 -34.74 -4.10
C VAL A 60 -19.79 -34.29 -2.64
N LEU A 61 -20.93 -34.59 -2.04
CA LEU A 61 -21.17 -34.72 -0.60
C LEU A 61 -20.22 -35.73 0.04
N THR A 62 -19.57 -35.33 1.13
CA THR A 62 -18.93 -36.24 2.09
C THR A 62 -19.82 -36.39 3.34
N GLY A 63 -20.71 -37.39 3.29
CA GLY A 63 -20.90 -38.45 4.28
C GLY A 63 -21.15 -38.20 5.79
N VAL A 64 -21.05 -37.02 6.40
CA VAL A 64 -21.18 -36.93 7.89
C VAL A 64 -22.15 -35.87 8.41
N GLU A 65 -22.69 -34.98 7.57
CA GLU A 65 -23.71 -34.00 8.00
C GLU A 65 -25.13 -34.29 7.45
N ALA A 66 -25.36 -35.47 6.86
CA ALA A 66 -26.68 -35.92 6.38
C ALA A 66 -27.49 -36.74 7.42
N MET A 67 -26.95 -37.01 8.61
CA MET A 67 -27.63 -37.82 9.65
C MET A 67 -28.32 -36.99 10.75
N ALA A 68 -28.15 -35.68 10.79
CA ALA A 68 -28.73 -34.83 11.84
C ALA A 68 -30.10 -34.22 11.51
N VAL A 69 -30.54 -34.29 10.24
CA VAL A 69 -31.84 -33.70 9.80
C VAL A 69 -32.95 -34.77 9.66
N LEU A 70 -32.63 -36.06 9.65
CA LEU A 70 -33.63 -37.14 9.52
C LEU A 70 -34.25 -37.64 10.85
N ILE A 71 -33.75 -37.23 12.02
CA ILE A 71 -34.32 -37.65 13.32
C ILE A 71 -35.32 -36.61 13.88
N VAL A 72 -35.26 -35.35 13.44
CA VAL A 72 -36.15 -34.29 13.96
C VAL A 72 -37.49 -34.22 13.20
N VAL A 73 -37.60 -34.82 12.00
CA VAL A 73 -38.86 -34.85 11.22
C VAL A 73 -39.67 -36.15 11.42
N GLY A 74 -39.07 -37.22 11.94
CA GLY A 74 -39.77 -38.50 12.19
C GLY A 74 -40.60 -38.56 13.48
N VAL A 75 -40.33 -37.70 14.47
CA VAL A 75 -41.01 -37.75 15.78
C VAL A 75 -42.27 -36.88 15.85
N VAL A 76 -42.46 -35.96 14.89
CA VAL A 76 -43.63 -35.06 14.87
C VAL A 76 -44.81 -35.63 14.05
N VAL A 77 -44.59 -36.66 13.22
CA VAL A 77 -45.65 -37.27 12.37
C VAL A 77 -46.25 -38.56 12.97
N ALA A 78 -45.57 -39.24 13.90
CA ALA A 78 -46.10 -40.46 14.54
C ALA A 78 -47.03 -40.19 15.75
N GLY A 79 -47.05 -38.97 16.28
CA GLY A 79 -47.93 -38.57 17.40
C GLY A 79 -49.35 -38.17 16.99
N ALA A 80 -49.59 -37.88 15.70
CA ALA A 80 -50.84 -37.33 15.21
C ALA A 80 -51.86 -38.37 14.70
N ILE A 81 -51.49 -39.66 14.61
CA ILE A 81 -52.38 -40.73 14.08
C ILE A 81 -52.88 -41.67 15.19
N PHE A 82 -52.28 -41.67 16.39
CA PHE A 82 -52.69 -42.56 17.50
C PHE A 82 -53.73 -41.95 18.47
N TRP A 83 -54.06 -40.66 18.33
CA TRP A 83 -55.01 -39.96 19.22
C TRP A 83 -56.42 -39.77 18.63
N ALA A 84 -56.70 -40.33 17.44
CA ALA A 84 -57.98 -40.12 16.74
C ALA A 84 -58.88 -41.37 16.59
N THR A 85 -58.59 -42.49 17.26
CA THR A 85 -59.45 -43.68 17.17
C THR A 85 -59.53 -44.47 18.48
N ARG A 86 -60.29 -44.00 19.48
CA ARG A 86 -61.00 -44.89 20.43
C ARG A 86 -61.95 -44.18 21.39
N ARG A 87 -63.21 -44.08 20.97
CA ARG A 87 -64.49 -44.13 21.72
C ARG A 87 -65.54 -44.03 20.60
N SER A 88 -66.55 -44.87 20.44
CA SER A 88 -67.29 -45.78 21.32
C SER A 88 -68.33 -46.48 20.43
N HIS A 89 -68.70 -47.75 20.66
CA HIS A 89 -70.05 -48.24 20.32
C HIS A 89 -70.45 -49.47 21.15
N HIS A 90 -71.77 -49.58 21.31
CA HIS A 90 -72.55 -50.34 22.28
C HIS A 90 -72.78 -51.83 21.94
N GLN A 91 -73.00 -52.60 23.03
CA GLN A 91 -73.97 -53.71 23.28
C GLN A 91 -74.21 -54.85 22.26
N ALA A 92 -74.20 -56.08 22.80
CA ALA A 92 -75.32 -57.06 22.73
C ALA A 92 -75.15 -58.20 23.77
N LYS A 93 -76.26 -58.66 24.38
CA LYS A 93 -76.40 -59.84 25.28
C LYS A 93 -76.61 -61.15 24.47
N PRO A 94 -76.35 -62.35 25.04
CA PRO A 94 -77.47 -63.18 25.52
C PRO A 94 -77.20 -64.06 26.77
N GLN A 95 -78.19 -64.07 27.68
CA GLN A 95 -78.94 -65.18 28.35
C GLN A 95 -78.28 -66.48 28.93
N PRO A 96 -78.99 -67.26 29.80
CA PRO A 96 -78.48 -67.70 31.11
C PRO A 96 -78.37 -69.23 31.30
N THR A 97 -77.65 -69.66 32.35
CA THR A 97 -77.74 -71.01 32.93
C THR A 97 -77.79 -70.96 34.47
N ARG A 98 -78.64 -71.81 35.07
CA ARG A 98 -78.88 -72.07 36.52
C ARG A 98 -78.40 -73.51 36.83
N PRO A 99 -78.45 -74.08 38.07
CA PRO A 99 -78.52 -73.59 39.47
C PRO A 99 -77.36 -74.27 40.30
N PRO A 100 -77.32 -74.50 41.65
CA PRO A 100 -78.32 -74.33 42.71
C PRO A 100 -77.87 -73.76 44.10
N LYS A 101 -78.89 -73.36 44.87
CA LYS A 101 -79.06 -73.33 46.34
C LYS A 101 -77.81 -73.16 47.24
N THR A 102 -77.66 -72.00 47.86
CA THR A 102 -76.99 -71.86 49.17
C THR A 102 -77.92 -72.36 50.29
N PRO A 103 -77.50 -73.35 51.10
CA PRO A 103 -78.04 -73.53 52.44
C PRO A 103 -77.38 -72.50 53.38
N ALA A 104 -78.07 -72.18 54.47
CA ALA A 104 -77.55 -71.37 55.57
C ALA A 104 -76.22 -71.94 56.08
N VAL A 105 -75.17 -71.11 56.18
CA VAL A 105 -73.89 -71.50 56.80
C VAL A 105 -73.49 -70.45 57.83
N ALA A 106 -73.18 -70.97 59.02
CA ALA A 106 -72.70 -70.27 60.20
C ALA A 106 -71.51 -69.34 59.93
N VAL A 107 -71.41 -68.26 60.70
CA VAL A 107 -70.28 -67.32 60.70
C VAL A 107 -68.97 -68.08 60.90
N SER A 108 -68.03 -67.98 59.94
CA SER A 108 -66.71 -68.60 60.07
C SER A 108 -65.87 -67.92 61.16
N PRO A 109 -64.97 -68.65 61.84
CA PRO A 109 -64.06 -68.10 62.88
C PRO A 109 -63.24 -66.88 62.40
N GLU A 110 -62.96 -66.81 61.10
CA GLU A 110 -62.15 -65.76 60.46
C GLU A 110 -62.85 -64.40 60.42
N LYS A 111 -64.19 -64.38 60.26
CA LYS A 111 -64.96 -63.13 60.23
C LYS A 111 -65.01 -62.45 61.62
N LYS A 112 -65.07 -63.24 62.70
CA LYS A 112 -64.94 -62.75 64.09
C LYS A 112 -63.55 -62.15 64.36
N SER A 113 -62.50 -62.80 63.88
CA SER A 113 -61.12 -62.30 64.03
C SER A 113 -60.91 -60.96 63.32
N ALA A 114 -61.47 -60.79 62.11
CA ALA A 114 -61.43 -59.56 61.33
C ALA A 114 -62.18 -58.37 61.98
N GLU A 115 -63.38 -58.60 62.52
CA GLU A 115 -64.16 -57.57 63.23
C GLU A 115 -63.47 -57.15 64.53
N GLU A 116 -62.89 -58.10 65.27
CA GLU A 116 -62.10 -57.80 66.45
C GLU A 116 -60.81 -57.04 66.12
N CYS A 117 -60.20 -57.32 64.96
CA CYS A 117 -59.03 -56.60 64.47
C CYS A 117 -59.30 -55.13 64.16
N LEU A 118 -60.43 -54.85 63.50
CA LEU A 118 -60.88 -53.49 63.18
C LEU A 118 -61.17 -52.67 64.46
N ARG A 119 -61.78 -53.32 65.46
CA ARG A 119 -61.99 -52.74 66.79
C ARG A 119 -60.67 -52.34 67.45
N ARG A 120 -59.69 -53.25 67.48
CA ARG A 120 -58.35 -52.97 68.03
C ARG A 120 -57.60 -51.89 67.26
N MET A 121 -57.71 -51.84 65.94
CA MET A 121 -57.13 -50.76 65.12
C MET A 121 -57.73 -49.38 65.43
N SER A 122 -59.02 -49.33 65.75
CA SER A 122 -59.68 -48.10 66.20
C SER A 122 -59.21 -47.66 67.59
N GLU A 123 -58.97 -48.60 68.50
CA GLU A 123 -58.33 -48.35 69.80
C GLU A 123 -56.90 -47.77 69.62
N VAL A 124 -56.12 -48.32 68.69
CA VAL A 124 -54.78 -47.82 68.35
C VAL A 124 -54.82 -46.41 67.75
N ALA A 125 -55.74 -46.13 66.82
CA ALA A 125 -55.91 -44.80 66.24
C ALA A 125 -56.29 -43.77 67.30
N SER A 126 -57.18 -44.13 68.24
CA SER A 126 -57.56 -43.28 69.37
C SER A 126 -56.40 -42.99 70.31
N ALA A 127 -55.60 -44.00 70.66
CA ALA A 127 -54.41 -43.82 71.49
C ALA A 127 -53.34 -42.94 70.81
N LEU A 128 -53.17 -43.07 69.49
CA LEU A 128 -52.28 -42.19 68.71
C LEU A 128 -52.76 -40.73 68.73
N ARG A 129 -54.08 -40.47 68.67
CA ARG A 129 -54.64 -39.11 68.80
C ARG A 129 -54.31 -38.54 70.18
N LYS A 130 -54.59 -39.29 71.25
CA LYS A 130 -54.29 -38.88 72.63
C LYS A 130 -52.79 -38.63 72.85
N TYR A 131 -51.94 -39.48 72.28
CA TYR A 131 -50.49 -39.29 72.36
C TYR A 131 -50.04 -38.02 71.62
N LYS A 132 -50.57 -37.78 70.41
CA LYS A 132 -50.27 -36.57 69.63
C LYS A 132 -50.76 -35.30 70.33
N GLU A 133 -51.92 -35.33 70.98
CA GLU A 133 -52.43 -34.21 71.77
C GLU A 133 -51.54 -33.90 72.97
N LYS A 134 -51.10 -34.96 73.69
CA LYS A 134 -50.28 -34.87 74.90
C LYS A 134 -48.83 -34.44 74.62
N PHE A 135 -48.19 -34.99 73.59
CA PHE A 135 -46.76 -34.78 73.31
C PHE A 135 -46.48 -33.90 72.08
N LYS A 136 -47.53 -33.39 71.42
CA LYS A 136 -47.49 -32.56 70.19
C LYS A 136 -46.80 -33.21 68.98
N HIS A 137 -46.35 -34.45 69.08
CA HIS A 137 -45.81 -35.28 68.00
C HIS A 137 -46.41 -36.70 68.04
N LEU A 138 -46.32 -37.44 66.95
CA LEU A 138 -46.65 -38.87 66.94
C LEU A 138 -45.47 -39.70 67.47
N PRO A 139 -45.73 -40.87 68.10
CA PRO A 139 -44.67 -41.70 68.63
C PRO A 139 -43.85 -42.33 67.48
N GLN A 140 -42.55 -42.50 67.69
CA GLN A 140 -41.69 -43.20 66.72
C GLN A 140 -42.05 -44.68 66.54
N ASN A 141 -42.67 -45.31 67.55
CA ASN A 141 -43.15 -46.68 67.50
C ASN A 141 -44.35 -46.88 68.44
N LEU A 142 -45.17 -47.91 68.21
CA LEU A 142 -46.37 -48.14 69.02
C LEU A 142 -46.08 -48.60 70.46
N SER A 143 -44.87 -49.08 70.77
CA SER A 143 -44.51 -49.42 72.16
C SER A 143 -44.46 -48.19 73.07
N ALA A 144 -44.23 -47.00 72.50
CA ALA A 144 -44.35 -45.74 73.23
C ALA A 144 -45.79 -45.47 73.73
N LEU A 145 -46.83 -46.00 73.08
CA LEU A 145 -48.22 -45.88 73.55
C LEU A 145 -48.46 -46.74 74.80
N VAL A 146 -47.83 -47.91 74.86
CA VAL A 146 -47.89 -48.82 76.02
C VAL A 146 -47.09 -48.24 77.18
N LYS A 147 -45.86 -47.76 76.93
CA LYS A 147 -45.03 -47.08 77.94
C LYS A 147 -45.69 -45.82 78.50
N ALA A 148 -46.47 -45.11 77.69
CA ALA A 148 -47.24 -43.94 78.11
C ALA A 148 -48.56 -44.27 78.83
N GLY A 149 -48.87 -45.56 79.03
CA GLY A 149 -50.08 -46.03 79.71
C GLY A 149 -51.38 -45.82 78.91
N LEU A 150 -51.29 -45.54 77.61
CA LEU A 150 -52.46 -45.25 76.77
C LEU A 150 -53.10 -46.52 76.18
N LEU A 151 -52.38 -47.65 76.17
CA LEU A 151 -52.81 -48.96 75.66
C LEU A 151 -52.10 -50.07 76.44
N LYS A 152 -52.73 -51.25 76.54
CA LYS A 152 -52.08 -52.49 77.00
C LYS A 152 -51.42 -53.23 75.82
N ASP A 153 -50.37 -53.99 76.10
CA ASP A 153 -49.64 -54.73 75.06
C ASP A 153 -50.52 -55.78 74.33
N GLU A 154 -51.51 -56.34 75.01
CA GLU A 154 -52.52 -57.25 74.44
C GLU A 154 -53.38 -56.59 73.35
N GLN A 155 -53.65 -55.29 73.51
CA GLN A 155 -54.47 -54.50 72.59
C GLN A 155 -53.74 -54.16 71.28
N LEU A 156 -52.41 -54.27 71.26
CA LEU A 156 -51.60 -54.08 70.05
C LEU A 156 -51.65 -55.27 69.08
N GLY A 157 -52.28 -56.40 69.44
CA GLY A 157 -52.19 -57.68 68.71
C GLY A 157 -52.27 -57.58 67.18
N CYS A 158 -53.38 -57.06 66.65
CA CYS A 158 -53.61 -56.94 65.21
C CYS A 158 -52.69 -55.95 64.47
N ALA A 159 -52.00 -55.09 65.23
CA ALA A 159 -50.97 -54.22 64.70
C ALA A 159 -49.58 -54.90 64.75
N LYS A 160 -49.36 -55.95 65.57
CA LYS A 160 -48.04 -56.56 65.83
C LYS A 160 -47.38 -57.28 64.64
N GLY A 161 -48.10 -57.67 63.60
CA GLY A 161 -47.55 -58.42 62.46
C GLY A 161 -47.02 -57.55 61.30
N ARG A 162 -45.69 -57.55 61.10
CA ARG A 162 -44.96 -56.87 59.99
C ARG A 162 -45.40 -55.42 59.76
N TYR A 163 -45.05 -54.57 60.73
CA TYR A 163 -45.00 -53.12 60.62
C TYR A 163 -44.14 -52.70 59.42
N ALA A 164 -44.77 -52.57 58.25
CA ALA A 164 -44.20 -51.75 57.21
C ALA A 164 -44.31 -50.31 57.73
N TYR A 165 -43.22 -49.87 58.34
CA TYR A 165 -42.75 -48.52 58.59
C TYR A 165 -43.67 -47.40 58.08
N PHE A 166 -43.85 -46.32 58.86
CA PHE A 166 -43.47 -44.95 58.45
C PHE A 166 -44.25 -43.88 59.26
N LEU A 167 -43.56 -43.16 60.13
CA LEU A 167 -43.95 -41.79 60.50
C LEU A 167 -43.17 -40.80 59.63
N GLU A 168 -41.84 -40.89 59.62
CA GLU A 168 -40.99 -39.96 58.86
C GLU A 168 -41.17 -40.09 57.36
N GLU A 169 -41.26 -41.30 56.80
CA GLU A 169 -41.38 -41.49 55.36
C GLU A 169 -42.83 -41.38 54.86
N ALA A 170 -43.81 -41.51 55.76
CA ALA A 170 -45.21 -41.21 55.50
C ALA A 170 -45.39 -39.69 55.45
N ILE A 171 -44.82 -38.98 56.42
CA ILE A 171 -44.73 -37.51 56.41
C ILE A 171 -43.98 -37.06 55.16
N ALA A 172 -42.81 -37.62 54.86
CA ALA A 172 -42.03 -37.25 53.68
C ALA A 172 -42.76 -37.56 52.36
N ALA A 173 -43.49 -38.69 52.26
CA ALA A 173 -44.30 -39.00 51.08
C ALA A 173 -45.48 -38.03 50.91
N LYS A 174 -46.05 -37.52 52.02
CA LYS A 174 -47.09 -36.50 52.01
C LYS A 174 -46.54 -35.11 51.68
N GLU A 175 -45.43 -34.70 52.29
CA GLU A 175 -44.76 -33.42 52.04
C GLU A 175 -44.31 -33.29 50.57
N GLU A 176 -43.93 -34.41 49.94
CA GLU A 176 -43.56 -34.47 48.53
C GLU A 176 -44.78 -34.71 47.59
N GLY A 177 -46.01 -34.76 48.10
CA GLY A 177 -47.24 -34.87 47.31
C GLY A 177 -47.48 -36.21 46.61
N ILE A 178 -46.86 -37.29 47.11
CA ILE A 178 -46.85 -38.62 46.45
C ILE A 178 -48.10 -39.44 46.82
N LEU A 179 -48.73 -39.17 47.97
CA LEU A 179 -49.93 -39.84 48.46
C LEU A 179 -50.93 -38.81 49.02
N ASP A 180 -52.22 -38.97 48.70
CA ASP A 180 -53.30 -38.12 49.24
C ASP A 180 -53.41 -38.21 50.77
N ALA A 181 -53.18 -39.41 51.31
CA ALA A 181 -53.07 -39.69 52.74
C ALA A 181 -52.15 -40.90 52.95
N PRO A 182 -50.96 -40.74 53.56
CA PRO A 182 -50.06 -41.86 53.81
C PRO A 182 -50.57 -42.72 54.97
N LEU A 183 -50.23 -44.01 54.93
CA LEU A 183 -50.63 -44.99 55.95
C LEU A 183 -49.59 -44.99 57.08
N LEU A 184 -50.07 -44.80 58.30
CA LEU A 184 -49.32 -44.77 59.56
C LEU A 184 -49.19 -46.16 60.20
N VAL A 185 -50.24 -47.00 60.15
CA VAL A 185 -50.23 -48.39 60.67
C VAL A 185 -51.10 -49.26 59.77
N VAL A 186 -50.71 -50.50 59.48
CA VAL A 186 -51.54 -51.47 58.71
C VAL A 186 -51.71 -52.74 59.53
N ASP A 187 -52.90 -53.33 59.50
CA ASP A 187 -53.17 -54.58 60.19
C ASP A 187 -52.49 -55.81 59.56
N SER A 188 -52.33 -56.83 60.39
CA SER A 188 -51.77 -58.13 59.98
C SER A 188 -52.82 -59.15 59.55
N VAL A 189 -54.12 -58.84 59.70
CA VAL A 189 -55.25 -59.74 59.44
C VAL A 189 -56.13 -59.15 58.34
N VAL A 190 -56.62 -59.99 57.41
CA VAL A 190 -57.47 -59.57 56.29
C VAL A 190 -58.95 -59.51 56.73
N GLY A 191 -59.67 -58.46 56.33
CA GLY A 191 -61.05 -58.16 56.74
C GLY A 191 -62.17 -58.97 56.04
N ALA A 192 -63.42 -58.83 56.52
CA ALA A 192 -64.65 -59.62 56.22
C ALA A 192 -65.10 -59.77 54.75
N HIS A 193 -64.38 -59.19 53.79
CA HIS A 193 -64.45 -59.53 52.37
C HIS A 193 -63.02 -59.84 51.92
N MET A 194 -62.70 -61.12 51.75
CA MET A 194 -61.35 -61.63 51.48
C MET A 194 -60.63 -60.79 50.41
N GLY A 195 -59.60 -60.03 50.82
CA GLY A 195 -58.77 -59.18 49.94
C GLY A 195 -58.52 -57.73 50.40
N LYS A 196 -59.05 -57.30 51.56
CA LYS A 196 -58.85 -55.93 52.13
C LYS A 196 -58.18 -55.94 53.51
N ARG A 197 -57.39 -54.91 53.81
CA ARG A 197 -56.67 -54.66 55.07
C ARG A 197 -57.07 -53.34 55.69
N ASN A 198 -57.10 -53.26 57.01
CA ASN A 198 -57.30 -52.00 57.71
C ASN A 198 -55.98 -51.27 57.90
N ALA A 199 -56.04 -49.96 57.76
CA ALA A 199 -54.89 -49.09 57.93
C ALA A 199 -55.29 -47.79 58.62
N ILE A 200 -54.41 -47.26 59.46
CA ILE A 200 -54.53 -45.95 60.08
C ILE A 200 -53.80 -44.96 59.18
N THR A 201 -54.41 -43.86 58.76
CA THR A 201 -53.76 -42.79 57.99
C THR A 201 -53.00 -41.80 58.89
N LEU A 202 -52.20 -40.88 58.35
CA LEU A 202 -51.61 -39.79 59.15
C LEU A 202 -52.66 -38.84 59.79
N GLN A 203 -53.87 -38.79 59.22
CA GLN A 203 -55.03 -38.11 59.82
C GLN A 203 -55.58 -38.88 61.04
N LEU A 204 -55.00 -40.04 61.37
CA LEU A 204 -55.41 -40.91 62.46
C LEU A 204 -56.83 -41.46 62.24
N GLU A 205 -57.17 -41.73 60.99
CA GLU A 205 -58.42 -42.35 60.56
C GLU A 205 -58.16 -43.81 60.19
N VAL A 206 -59.04 -44.71 60.63
CA VAL A 206 -59.00 -46.12 60.24
C VAL A 206 -59.74 -46.27 58.91
N VAL A 207 -59.05 -46.73 57.88
CA VAL A 207 -59.58 -46.98 56.55
C VAL A 207 -59.34 -48.43 56.15
N THR A 208 -60.26 -49.04 55.41
CA THR A 208 -60.11 -50.39 54.89
C THR A 208 -59.79 -50.34 53.40
N LEU A 209 -58.61 -50.82 53.02
CA LEU A 209 -58.07 -50.72 51.66
C LEU A 209 -57.82 -52.12 51.08
N ALA A 210 -57.95 -52.30 49.77
CA ALA A 210 -57.57 -53.55 49.12
C ALA A 210 -56.07 -53.84 49.29
N GLU A 211 -55.69 -55.10 49.51
CA GLU A 211 -54.29 -55.49 49.78
C GLU A 211 -53.34 -55.10 48.64
N ALA A 212 -53.80 -55.17 47.39
CA ALA A 212 -53.05 -54.72 46.23
C ALA A 212 -52.68 -53.22 46.31
N VAL A 213 -53.64 -52.38 46.73
CA VAL A 213 -53.46 -50.93 46.87
C VAL A 213 -52.45 -50.60 47.98
N VAL A 214 -52.48 -51.35 49.10
CA VAL A 214 -51.53 -51.17 50.19
C VAL A 214 -50.11 -51.54 49.77
N LYS A 215 -49.93 -52.68 49.08
CA LYS A 215 -48.62 -53.12 48.57
C LYS A 215 -48.06 -52.16 47.52
N GLU A 216 -48.92 -51.66 46.62
CA GLU A 216 -48.53 -50.71 45.59
C GLU A 216 -48.09 -49.36 46.19
N ARG A 217 -48.90 -48.76 47.06
CA ARG A 217 -48.58 -47.47 47.72
C ARG A 217 -47.28 -47.53 48.51
N LEU A 218 -47.02 -48.62 49.24
CA LEU A 218 -45.77 -48.80 50.01
C LEU A 218 -44.55 -49.02 49.10
N SER A 219 -44.70 -49.76 48.00
CA SER A 219 -43.62 -50.00 47.03
C SER A 219 -43.21 -48.70 46.31
N VAL A 220 -44.20 -47.90 45.90
CA VAL A 220 -43.98 -46.60 45.25
C VAL A 220 -43.27 -45.62 46.18
N ALA A 221 -43.73 -45.48 47.43
CA ALA A 221 -43.14 -44.58 48.41
C ALA A 221 -41.67 -44.94 48.73
N ARG A 222 -41.36 -46.24 48.92
CA ARG A 222 -39.99 -46.70 49.21
C ARG A 222 -39.02 -46.43 48.06
N LYS A 223 -39.41 -46.75 46.81
CA LYS A 223 -38.57 -46.51 45.64
C LYS A 223 -38.32 -45.01 45.41
N ALA A 224 -39.34 -44.17 45.61
CA ALA A 224 -39.22 -42.72 45.50
C ALA A 224 -38.26 -42.11 46.54
N LEU A 225 -38.36 -42.55 47.81
CA LEU A 225 -37.51 -42.04 48.89
C LEU A 225 -36.03 -42.40 48.71
N VAL A 226 -35.72 -43.63 48.29
CA VAL A 226 -34.34 -44.05 47.97
C VAL A 226 -33.79 -43.23 46.80
N LYS A 227 -34.57 -43.05 45.73
CA LYS A 227 -34.17 -42.24 44.57
C LYS A 227 -33.89 -40.78 44.98
N ARG A 228 -34.73 -40.18 45.84
CA ARG A 228 -34.54 -38.81 46.34
C ARG A 228 -33.32 -38.66 47.27
N ARG A 229 -33.05 -39.63 48.15
CA ARG A 229 -31.83 -39.64 48.98
C ARG A 229 -30.57 -39.74 48.11
N GLN A 230 -30.58 -40.58 47.07
CA GLN A 230 -29.51 -40.66 46.09
C GLN A 230 -29.36 -39.37 45.28
N GLU A 231 -30.46 -38.73 44.88
CA GLU A 231 -30.44 -37.41 44.22
C GLU A 231 -29.86 -36.32 45.12
N ARG A 232 -30.21 -36.28 46.42
CA ARG A 232 -29.66 -35.32 47.38
C ARG A 232 -28.16 -35.52 47.58
N ALA A 233 -27.72 -36.76 47.80
CA ALA A 233 -26.29 -37.09 47.92
C ALA A 233 -25.51 -36.78 46.64
N ARG A 234 -26.10 -37.03 45.46
CA ARG A 234 -25.54 -36.65 44.16
C ARG A 234 -25.41 -35.14 44.02
N ARG A 235 -26.45 -34.36 44.36
CA ARG A 235 -26.42 -32.88 44.33
C ARG A 235 -25.36 -32.32 45.27
N GLU A 236 -25.19 -32.90 46.46
CA GLU A 236 -24.13 -32.49 47.40
C GLU A 236 -22.73 -32.83 46.88
N ARG A 237 -22.54 -34.02 46.28
CA ARG A 237 -21.27 -34.41 45.65
C ARG A 237 -20.94 -33.51 44.46
N GLU A 238 -21.92 -33.21 43.61
CA GLU A 238 -21.78 -32.27 42.49
C GLU A 238 -21.43 -30.86 43.01
N LYS A 239 -22.07 -30.38 44.08
CA LYS A 239 -21.74 -29.10 44.74
C LYS A 239 -20.30 -29.08 45.25
N ARG A 240 -19.84 -30.14 45.93
CA ARG A 240 -18.44 -30.26 46.41
C ARG A 240 -17.44 -30.30 45.25
N MET A 241 -17.71 -31.09 44.22
CA MET A 241 -16.84 -31.15 43.03
C MET A 241 -16.77 -29.81 42.30
N ARG A 242 -17.90 -29.08 42.20
CA ARG A 242 -17.95 -27.75 41.59
C ARG A 242 -17.10 -26.73 42.37
N GLN A 243 -17.09 -26.80 43.70
CA GLN A 243 -16.22 -25.97 44.55
C GLN A 243 -14.73 -26.26 44.31
N GLU A 244 -14.36 -27.55 44.19
CA GLU A 244 -12.97 -27.94 43.98
C GLU A 244 -12.46 -27.55 42.57
N ARG A 245 -13.32 -27.65 41.56
CA ARG A 245 -13.02 -27.14 40.21
C ARG A 245 -12.82 -25.62 40.20
N ALA A 246 -13.63 -24.87 40.96
CA ALA A 246 -13.46 -23.43 41.10
C ALA A 246 -12.10 -23.05 41.71
N LYS A 247 -11.62 -23.80 42.73
CA LYS A 247 -10.28 -23.60 43.30
C LYS A 247 -9.17 -23.84 42.27
N LYS A 248 -9.27 -24.92 41.50
CA LYS A 248 -8.29 -25.24 40.44
C LYS A 248 -8.26 -24.15 39.36
N ALA A 249 -9.43 -23.69 38.91
CA ALA A 249 -9.53 -22.61 37.93
C ALA A 249 -8.93 -21.29 38.47
N TYR A 250 -9.13 -20.97 39.75
CA TYR A 250 -8.47 -19.81 40.37
C TYR A 250 -6.95 -19.95 40.45
N ALA A 251 -6.44 -21.14 40.79
CA ALA A 251 -5.01 -21.42 40.81
C ALA A 251 -4.36 -21.32 39.42
N GLU A 252 -5.09 -21.72 38.37
CA GLU A 252 -4.67 -21.55 36.98
C GLU A 252 -4.45 -20.08 36.62
N VAL A 253 -5.38 -19.19 36.99
CA VAL A 253 -5.23 -17.73 36.76
C VAL A 253 -3.96 -17.21 37.44
N LEU A 254 -3.69 -17.61 38.68
CA LEU A 254 -2.49 -17.20 39.41
C LEU A 254 -1.20 -17.71 38.76
N ASN A 255 -1.20 -18.94 38.23
CA ASN A 255 -0.05 -19.51 37.53
C ASN A 255 0.21 -18.78 36.21
N LEU A 256 -0.83 -18.45 35.44
CA LEU A 256 -0.72 -17.68 34.21
C LEU A 256 -0.20 -16.26 34.46
N MET A 257 -0.62 -15.64 35.58
CA MET A 257 -0.08 -14.36 36.03
C MET A 257 1.41 -14.42 36.35
N LYS A 258 1.86 -15.44 37.10
CA LYS A 258 3.29 -15.66 37.38
C LYS A 258 4.11 -15.89 36.10
N ALA A 259 3.53 -16.57 35.12
CA ALA A 259 4.15 -16.80 33.82
C ALA A 259 4.09 -15.59 32.88
N THR A 260 3.59 -14.42 33.31
CA THR A 260 3.39 -13.21 32.51
C THR A 260 2.48 -13.38 31.28
N LYS A 261 1.61 -14.40 31.30
CA LYS A 261 0.65 -14.72 30.20
C LYS A 261 -0.70 -14.04 30.45
N TYR A 262 -0.71 -12.71 30.43
CA TYR A 262 -1.85 -11.89 30.87
C TYR A 262 -3.14 -12.11 30.07
N GLU A 263 -3.07 -12.34 28.75
CA GLU A 263 -4.27 -12.61 27.93
C GLU A 263 -4.92 -13.95 28.29
N ALA A 264 -4.10 -14.99 28.46
CA ALA A 264 -4.57 -16.29 28.92
C ALA A 264 -5.12 -16.19 30.35
N ALA A 265 -4.48 -15.41 31.22
CA ALA A 265 -4.97 -15.16 32.57
C ALA A 265 -6.34 -14.46 32.56
N LYS A 266 -6.56 -13.49 31.67
CA LYS A 266 -7.86 -12.82 31.47
C LYS A 266 -8.94 -13.79 31.01
N MET A 267 -8.64 -14.65 30.05
CA MET A 267 -9.56 -15.69 29.58
C MET A 267 -9.89 -16.71 30.67
N ALA A 268 -8.89 -17.20 31.41
CA ALA A 268 -9.07 -18.12 32.53
C ALA A 268 -9.90 -17.48 33.66
N LEU A 269 -9.71 -16.18 33.93
CA LEU A 269 -10.47 -15.45 34.93
C LEU A 269 -11.93 -15.25 34.50
N LYS A 270 -12.17 -14.92 33.22
CA LYS A 270 -13.52 -14.85 32.66
C LYS A 270 -14.24 -16.19 32.79
N ARG A 271 -13.56 -17.28 32.44
CA ARG A 271 -14.09 -18.65 32.60
C ARG A 271 -14.39 -18.99 34.05
N LEU A 272 -13.54 -18.61 35.00
CA LEU A 272 -13.78 -18.80 36.44
C LEU A 272 -15.09 -18.12 36.87
N LEU A 273 -15.32 -16.88 36.41
CA LEU A 273 -16.52 -16.12 36.75
C LEU A 273 -17.78 -16.69 36.07
N GLU A 274 -17.71 -17.01 34.78
CA GLU A 274 -18.86 -17.57 34.03
C GLU A 274 -19.27 -18.95 34.56
N GLU A 275 -18.32 -19.84 34.81
CA GLU A 275 -18.61 -21.21 35.22
C GLU A 275 -18.83 -21.34 36.74
N PHE A 276 -18.23 -20.49 37.58
CA PHE A 276 -18.17 -20.71 39.03
C PHE A 276 -18.59 -19.51 39.91
N ALA A 277 -19.17 -18.42 39.38
CA ALA A 277 -19.61 -17.26 40.15
C ALA A 277 -20.47 -17.59 41.39
N ASN A 278 -21.37 -18.57 41.28
CA ASN A 278 -22.30 -18.94 42.34
C ASN A 278 -21.69 -19.86 43.42
N THR A 279 -20.42 -20.25 43.29
CA THR A 279 -19.73 -21.07 44.29
C THR A 279 -19.35 -20.26 45.52
N GLU A 280 -19.40 -20.88 46.69
CA GLU A 280 -19.03 -20.25 47.96
C GLU A 280 -17.56 -19.82 47.99
N PHE A 281 -16.68 -20.60 47.36
CA PHE A 281 -15.28 -20.25 47.20
C PHE A 281 -15.09 -18.92 46.46
N VAL A 282 -15.72 -18.75 45.29
CA VAL A 282 -15.62 -17.50 44.50
C VAL A 282 -16.20 -16.32 45.26
N LYS A 283 -17.32 -16.51 45.97
CA LYS A 283 -17.91 -15.46 46.83
C LYS A 283 -16.97 -15.02 47.95
N LYS A 284 -16.32 -15.96 48.65
CA LYS A 284 -15.32 -15.69 49.69
C LYS A 284 -14.08 -14.98 49.14
N LYS A 285 -13.70 -15.26 47.89
CA LYS A 285 -12.54 -14.68 47.20
C LYS A 285 -12.86 -13.50 46.29
N ALA A 286 -14.06 -12.92 46.39
CA ALA A 286 -14.51 -11.88 45.45
C ALA A 286 -13.59 -10.64 45.42
N ALA A 287 -13.08 -10.18 46.57
CA ALA A 287 -12.16 -9.05 46.64
C ALA A 287 -10.79 -9.35 45.98
N ASP A 288 -10.23 -10.53 46.26
CA ASP A 288 -8.97 -10.99 45.66
C ASP A 288 -9.11 -11.12 44.14
N ILE A 289 -10.24 -11.68 43.67
CA ILE A 289 -10.57 -11.85 42.25
C ILE A 289 -10.69 -10.50 41.54
N ARG A 290 -11.32 -9.49 42.17
CA ARG A 290 -11.40 -8.13 41.64
C ARG A 290 -10.02 -7.49 41.51
N THR A 291 -9.21 -7.58 42.58
CA THR A 291 -7.84 -7.07 42.58
C THR A 291 -6.98 -7.75 41.50
N LEU A 292 -7.18 -9.06 41.31
CA LEU A 292 -6.49 -9.84 40.28
C LEU A 292 -6.93 -9.42 38.87
N ALA A 293 -8.22 -9.19 38.64
CA ALA A 293 -8.74 -8.65 37.39
C ALA A 293 -8.10 -7.30 37.05
N GLU A 294 -8.08 -6.37 38.01
CA GLU A 294 -7.49 -5.05 37.83
C GLU A 294 -5.98 -5.10 37.53
N ARG A 295 -5.26 -6.05 38.14
CA ARG A 295 -3.84 -6.29 37.85
C ARG A 295 -3.63 -6.85 36.44
N ILE A 296 -4.46 -7.82 36.02
CA ILE A 296 -4.41 -8.37 34.66
C ILE A 296 -4.65 -7.27 33.63
N ASP A 297 -5.72 -6.49 33.80
CA ASP A 297 -6.07 -5.40 32.88
C ASP A 297 -4.99 -4.31 32.86
N GLY A 298 -4.41 -3.96 34.02
CA GLY A 298 -3.28 -3.03 34.09
C GLY A 298 -2.05 -3.49 33.32
N MET A 299 -1.71 -4.78 33.40
CA MET A 299 -0.58 -5.35 32.66
C MET A 299 -0.84 -5.49 31.16
N LEU A 300 -2.09 -5.75 30.76
CA LEU A 300 -2.49 -5.76 29.35
C LEU A 300 -2.43 -4.36 28.73
N LEU A 301 -2.94 -3.35 29.43
CA LEU A 301 -2.82 -1.95 29.02
C LEU A 301 -1.36 -1.48 28.95
N LEU A 302 -0.48 -1.95 29.85
CA LEU A 302 0.95 -1.68 29.77
C LEU A 302 1.57 -2.29 28.50
N LYS A 303 1.18 -3.52 28.15
CA LYS A 303 1.62 -4.16 26.90
C LYS A 303 1.15 -3.37 25.68
N GLU A 304 -0.10 -2.91 25.68
CA GLU A 304 -0.65 -2.05 24.63
C GLU A 304 0.11 -0.72 24.50
N ALA A 305 0.38 -0.03 25.61
CA ALA A 305 1.18 1.19 25.63
C ALA A 305 2.57 0.96 25.03
N ARG A 306 3.23 -0.14 25.38
CA ARG A 306 4.52 -0.55 24.80
C ARG A 306 4.42 -0.83 23.29
N THR A 307 3.34 -1.45 22.81
CA THR A 307 3.09 -1.61 21.37
C THR A 307 2.89 -0.27 20.66
N LEU A 308 2.27 0.72 21.29
CA LEU A 308 2.17 2.07 20.73
C LEU A 308 3.56 2.75 20.64
N VAL A 309 4.42 2.56 21.64
CA VAL A 309 5.82 3.03 21.60
C VAL A 309 6.57 2.38 20.43
N GLU A 310 6.45 1.08 20.22
CA GLU A 310 7.04 0.36 19.07
C GLU A 310 6.56 0.95 17.73
N LYS A 311 5.30 1.37 17.65
CA LYS A 311 4.71 2.02 16.47
C LYS A 311 5.03 3.52 16.37
N HIS A 312 5.88 4.05 17.25
CA HIS A 312 6.22 5.47 17.36
C HIS A 312 5.01 6.40 17.62
N GLN A 313 3.94 5.88 18.20
CA GLN A 313 2.73 6.62 18.56
C GLN A 313 2.85 7.18 19.99
N PHE A 314 3.85 8.03 20.22
CA PHE A 314 4.24 8.49 21.56
C PHE A 314 3.15 9.23 22.33
N SER A 315 2.32 10.02 21.64
CA SER A 315 1.22 10.75 22.31
C SER A 315 0.15 9.79 22.85
N ALA A 316 -0.22 8.77 22.07
CA ALA A 316 -1.18 7.75 22.49
C ALA A 316 -0.60 6.85 23.60
N ALA A 317 0.69 6.49 23.49
CA ALA A 317 1.39 5.76 24.54
C ALA A 317 1.45 6.55 25.86
N ALA A 318 1.76 7.85 25.79
CA ALA A 318 1.81 8.73 26.96
C ALA A 318 0.46 8.81 27.69
N GLU A 319 -0.65 8.86 26.95
CA GLU A 319 -1.99 8.88 27.54
C GLU A 319 -2.33 7.56 28.26
N LEU A 320 -1.99 6.41 27.65
CA LEU A 320 -2.15 5.11 28.33
C LEU A 320 -1.27 4.99 29.57
N TYR A 321 -0.02 5.44 29.50
CA TYR A 321 0.86 5.49 30.67
C TYR A 321 0.27 6.37 31.77
N LYS A 322 -0.25 7.56 31.44
CA LYS A 322 -0.89 8.46 32.42
C LYS A 322 -2.13 7.85 33.08
N ARG A 323 -2.93 7.08 32.32
CA ARG A 323 -4.05 6.31 32.91
C ARG A 323 -3.56 5.19 33.83
N LEU A 324 -2.44 4.55 33.50
CA LEU A 324 -1.84 3.51 34.33
C LEU A 324 -1.15 4.06 35.58
N SER A 325 -0.63 5.29 35.56
CA SER A 325 0.00 5.90 36.73
C SER A 325 -0.98 6.24 37.85
N GLN A 326 -2.28 6.33 37.54
CA GLN A 326 -3.34 6.46 38.55
C GLN A 326 -3.48 5.21 39.43
N LYS A 327 -2.91 4.07 39.01
CA LYS A 327 -2.89 2.83 39.80
C LYS A 327 -1.65 2.83 40.69
N GLU A 328 -1.82 3.05 42.00
CA GLU A 328 -0.72 3.19 42.98
C GLU A 328 0.33 2.07 42.88
N TRP A 329 -0.09 0.82 42.76
CA TRP A 329 0.82 -0.34 42.70
C TRP A 329 1.70 -0.38 41.43
N LEU A 330 1.36 0.39 40.40
CA LEU A 330 2.05 0.42 39.11
C LEU A 330 2.76 1.76 38.85
N ALA A 331 2.39 2.82 39.58
CA ALA A 331 2.86 4.19 39.36
C ALA A 331 4.40 4.33 39.26
N PRO A 332 5.23 3.76 40.17
CA PRO A 332 6.69 3.90 40.08
C PRO A 332 7.29 3.27 38.82
N LYS A 333 6.69 2.17 38.35
CA LYS A 333 7.12 1.53 37.10
C LYS A 333 6.78 2.41 35.91
N ILE A 334 5.58 3.00 35.90
CA ILE A 334 5.11 3.84 34.80
C ILE A 334 5.90 5.13 34.69
N GLU A 335 6.27 5.75 35.80
CA GLU A 335 7.15 6.92 35.82
C GLU A 335 8.49 6.62 35.13
N LYS A 336 9.08 5.45 35.42
CA LYS A 336 10.28 4.98 34.72
C LYS A 336 10.03 4.70 33.24
N GLU A 337 8.91 4.08 32.86
CA GLU A 337 8.54 3.87 31.45
C GLU A 337 8.42 5.21 30.69
N LEU A 338 7.84 6.24 31.31
CA LEU A 338 7.68 7.57 30.73
C LEU A 338 9.04 8.26 30.51
N ASP A 339 9.97 8.19 31.47
CA ASP A 339 11.34 8.72 31.31
C ASP A 339 12.09 7.99 30.18
N LEU A 340 12.04 6.65 30.17
CA LEU A 340 12.67 5.84 29.11
C LEU A 340 12.06 6.14 27.73
N MET A 341 10.74 6.31 27.66
CA MET A 341 10.05 6.71 26.43
C MET A 341 10.49 8.09 25.96
N ALA A 342 10.66 9.06 26.86
CA ALA A 342 11.12 10.40 26.52
C ALA A 342 12.56 10.39 25.98
N HIS A 343 13.45 9.56 26.54
CA HIS A 343 14.78 9.33 26.00
C HIS A 343 14.76 8.69 24.60
N TYR A 344 13.93 7.66 24.41
CA TYR A 344 13.81 6.99 23.11
C TYR A 344 13.24 7.92 22.04
N ARG A 345 12.18 8.68 22.39
CA ARG A 345 11.59 9.69 21.51
C ARG A 345 12.61 10.75 21.09
N ARG A 346 13.38 11.29 22.04
CA ARG A 346 14.46 12.25 21.73
C ARG A 346 15.48 11.69 20.76
N ALA A 347 15.88 10.42 20.92
CA ALA A 347 16.81 9.78 20.00
C ALA A 347 16.25 9.71 18.57
N LEU A 348 14.96 9.39 18.42
CA LEU A 348 14.30 9.36 17.11
C LEU A 348 14.13 10.77 16.53
N ASP A 349 13.80 11.75 17.35
CA ASP A 349 13.68 13.15 16.93
C ASP A 349 15.03 13.67 16.39
N TYR A 350 16.14 13.43 17.10
CA TYR A 350 17.48 13.74 16.60
C TYR A 350 17.78 13.07 15.27
N ARG A 351 17.40 11.80 15.11
CA ARG A 351 17.57 11.08 13.85
C ARG A 351 16.77 11.73 12.71
N THR A 352 15.53 12.15 12.96
CA THR A 352 14.71 12.84 11.93
C THR A 352 15.26 14.22 11.57
N ALA A 353 15.85 14.91 12.55
CA ALA A 353 16.54 16.18 12.36
C ALA A 353 17.91 16.02 11.66
N GLY A 354 18.45 14.80 11.61
CA GLY A 354 19.74 14.50 10.99
C GLY A 354 20.94 14.55 11.94
N ASP A 355 20.69 14.72 13.22
CA ASP A 355 21.72 14.76 14.26
C ASP A 355 22.01 13.34 14.77
N LEU A 356 22.71 12.56 13.95
CA LEU A 356 23.01 11.16 14.24
C LEU A 356 23.91 11.00 15.48
N GLU A 357 24.71 12.02 15.82
CA GLU A 357 25.58 11.99 17.00
C GLU A 357 24.75 12.08 18.28
N ASN A 358 23.84 13.05 18.38
CA ASN A 358 22.97 13.18 19.55
C ASN A 358 21.93 12.06 19.63
N ALA A 359 21.52 11.48 18.49
CA ALA A 359 20.72 10.26 18.47
C ALA A 359 21.46 9.09 19.14
N ARG A 360 22.73 8.85 18.79
CA ARG A 360 23.57 7.80 19.41
C ARG A 360 23.77 8.04 20.91
N LYS A 361 24.08 9.28 21.31
CA LYS A 361 24.21 9.64 22.74
C LYS A 361 22.92 9.38 23.51
N SER A 362 21.77 9.74 22.94
CA SER A 362 20.46 9.51 23.56
C SER A 362 20.12 8.02 23.72
N LEU A 363 20.46 7.19 22.74
CA LEU A 363 20.30 5.73 22.82
C LEU A 363 21.26 5.10 23.84
N ALA A 364 22.50 5.56 23.92
CA ALA A 364 23.46 5.10 24.93
C ALA A 364 22.96 5.40 26.35
N LEU A 365 22.51 6.63 26.60
CA LEU A 365 21.89 7.00 27.88
C LEU A 365 20.67 6.12 28.21
N LEU A 366 19.82 5.85 27.22
CA LEU A 366 18.66 4.97 27.40
C LEU A 366 19.09 3.54 27.77
N LYS A 367 20.12 3.01 27.11
CA LYS A 367 20.71 1.69 27.35
C LYS A 367 21.28 1.55 28.77
N ASP A 368 21.90 2.61 29.27
CA ASP A 368 22.48 2.65 30.61
C ASP A 368 21.40 2.76 31.69
N LYS A 369 20.31 3.49 31.42
CA LYS A 369 19.18 3.67 32.33
C LYS A 369 18.32 2.41 32.54
N THR A 370 18.43 1.38 31.70
CA THR A 370 17.54 0.21 31.78
C THR A 370 18.16 -1.15 31.45
N LYS A 371 17.72 -2.16 32.21
CA LYS A 371 17.96 -3.58 31.92
C LYS A 371 16.73 -4.27 31.32
N ASP A 372 15.61 -3.55 31.15
CA ASP A 372 14.37 -4.13 30.62
C ASP A 372 14.55 -4.60 29.15
N PRO A 373 14.20 -5.86 28.82
CA PRO A 373 14.36 -6.41 27.48
C PRO A 373 13.64 -5.63 26.38
N PHE A 374 12.47 -5.05 26.68
CA PHE A 374 11.68 -4.27 25.72
C PHE A 374 12.47 -3.05 25.23
N TRP A 375 12.95 -2.23 26.17
CA TRP A 375 13.72 -1.02 25.86
C TRP A 375 15.08 -1.35 25.24
N ARG A 376 15.78 -2.39 25.72
CA ARG A 376 17.05 -2.83 25.12
C ARG A 376 16.90 -3.30 23.68
N ARG A 377 15.79 -3.97 23.36
CA ARG A 377 15.48 -4.35 21.98
C ARG A 377 15.24 -3.12 21.11
N LEU A 378 14.47 -2.14 21.58
CA LEU A 378 14.23 -0.90 20.84
C LEU A 378 15.51 -0.11 20.55
N VAL A 379 16.39 0.01 21.55
CA VAL A 379 17.72 0.61 21.37
C VAL A 379 18.51 -0.12 20.29
N ARG A 380 18.60 -1.45 20.38
CA ARG A 380 19.36 -2.27 19.42
C ARG A 380 18.85 -2.11 17.99
N VAL A 381 17.52 -2.12 17.81
CA VAL A 381 16.91 -1.92 16.49
C VAL A 381 17.25 -0.53 15.95
N ALA A 382 17.12 0.52 16.76
CA ALA A 382 17.44 1.88 16.35
C ALA A 382 18.95 2.06 16.01
N GLU A 383 19.85 1.45 16.79
CA GLU A 383 21.29 1.42 16.51
C GLU A 383 21.59 0.71 15.18
N GLN A 384 20.98 -0.46 14.93
CA GLN A 384 21.15 -1.22 13.68
C GLN A 384 20.64 -0.46 12.46
N GLU A 385 19.50 0.22 12.56
CA GLU A 385 18.96 1.04 11.48
C GLU A 385 19.90 2.19 11.12
N MET A 386 20.47 2.88 12.12
CA MET A 386 21.45 3.95 11.89
C MET A 386 22.74 3.42 11.27
N GLU A 387 23.25 2.29 11.75
CA GLU A 387 24.46 1.66 11.19
C GLU A 387 24.24 1.19 9.75
N SER A 388 23.06 0.66 9.44
CA SER A 388 22.66 0.30 8.07
C SER A 388 22.64 1.51 7.14
N TYR A 389 22.07 2.64 7.61
CA TYR A 389 22.04 3.90 6.87
C TYR A 389 23.45 4.44 6.57
N GLU A 390 24.31 4.51 7.59
CA GLU A 390 25.72 4.94 7.44
C GLU A 390 26.53 3.97 6.57
N GLY A 391 26.34 2.66 6.76
CA GLY A 391 27.01 1.61 5.98
C GLY A 391 26.61 1.61 4.50
N ALA A 392 25.36 1.94 4.17
CA ALA A 392 24.92 2.15 2.80
C ALA A 392 25.57 3.40 2.19
N ALA A 393 25.62 4.51 2.94
CA ALA A 393 26.27 5.74 2.49
C ALA A 393 27.79 5.56 2.25
N ARG A 394 28.51 4.87 3.16
CA ARG A 394 29.94 4.56 2.97
C ARG A 394 30.20 3.71 1.72
N ARG A 395 29.34 2.75 1.42
CA ARG A 395 29.44 1.93 0.19
C ARG A 395 29.30 2.78 -1.08
N LEU A 396 28.34 3.71 -1.11
CA LEU A 396 28.17 4.63 -2.23
C LEU A 396 29.36 5.58 -2.38
N LEU A 397 29.93 6.08 -1.28
CA LEU A 397 31.11 6.95 -1.31
C LEU A 397 32.30 6.23 -1.94
N LYS A 398 32.57 5.00 -1.49
CA LYS A 398 33.63 4.15 -2.05
C LYS A 398 33.42 3.87 -3.54
N ALA A 399 32.18 3.61 -3.96
CA ALA A 399 31.84 3.44 -5.37
C ALA A 399 32.07 4.72 -6.19
N ALA A 400 31.81 5.90 -5.61
CA ALA A 400 32.06 7.18 -6.25
C ALA A 400 33.56 7.43 -6.44
N GLU A 401 34.38 7.13 -5.43
CA GLU A 401 35.84 7.20 -5.50
C GLU A 401 36.42 6.23 -6.54
N GLU A 402 35.92 5.00 -6.61
CA GLU A 402 36.35 4.02 -7.60
C GLU A 402 35.97 4.45 -9.03
N ALA A 403 34.76 4.97 -9.23
CA ALA A 403 34.32 5.53 -10.51
C ALA A 403 35.25 6.68 -10.95
N LEU A 404 35.67 7.56 -10.03
CA LEU A 404 36.65 8.61 -10.34
C LEU A 404 38.00 8.04 -10.78
N LYS A 405 38.52 7.02 -10.09
CA LYS A 405 39.78 6.36 -10.45
C LYS A 405 39.73 5.76 -11.86
N LYS A 406 38.56 5.26 -12.29
CA LYS A 406 38.31 4.73 -13.64
C LYS A 406 38.04 5.81 -14.70
N GLY A 407 38.03 7.09 -14.32
CA GLY A 407 37.67 8.19 -15.23
C GLY A 407 36.15 8.29 -15.52
N GLU A 408 35.31 7.54 -14.81
CA GLU A 408 33.86 7.50 -14.96
C GLU A 408 33.19 8.70 -14.25
N GLY A 409 33.58 9.93 -14.61
CA GLY A 409 33.19 11.15 -13.89
C GLY A 409 31.68 11.34 -13.72
N GLN A 410 30.87 10.97 -14.72
CA GLN A 410 29.41 11.09 -14.64
C GLN A 410 28.79 10.09 -13.66
N ARG A 411 29.34 8.87 -13.57
CA ARG A 411 28.89 7.88 -12.57
C ARG A 411 29.27 8.33 -11.17
N ALA A 412 30.50 8.80 -10.99
CA ALA A 412 30.95 9.37 -9.72
C ALA A 412 30.06 10.54 -9.27
N LEU A 413 29.70 11.44 -10.20
CA LEU A 413 28.83 12.57 -9.92
C LEU A 413 27.45 12.11 -9.45
N ALA A 414 26.85 11.15 -10.16
CA ALA A 414 25.54 10.60 -9.82
C ALA A 414 25.52 9.97 -8.42
N LEU A 415 26.55 9.21 -8.07
CA LEU A 415 26.71 8.63 -6.74
C LEU A 415 26.87 9.71 -5.66
N CYS A 416 27.61 10.79 -5.95
CA CYS A 416 27.71 11.94 -5.03
C CYS A 416 26.37 12.67 -4.85
N GLU A 417 25.57 12.82 -5.92
CA GLU A 417 24.24 13.42 -5.83
C GLU A 417 23.25 12.53 -5.08
N GLU A 418 23.29 11.21 -5.29
CA GLU A 418 22.49 10.26 -4.51
C GLU A 418 22.85 10.31 -3.02
N LEU A 419 24.13 10.39 -2.68
CA LEU A 419 24.59 10.58 -1.30
C LEU A 419 24.04 11.87 -0.69
N ALA A 420 24.18 12.99 -1.40
CA ALA A 420 23.71 14.29 -0.93
C ALA A 420 22.18 14.33 -0.75
N TRP A 421 21.43 13.55 -1.54
CA TRP A 421 19.97 13.53 -1.51
C TRP A 421 19.41 12.50 -0.53
N ARG A 422 19.76 11.23 -0.69
CA ARG A 422 19.22 10.09 0.07
C ARG A 422 19.89 9.92 1.43
N TYR A 423 21.18 10.26 1.52
CA TYR A 423 22.02 10.05 2.70
C TYR A 423 22.54 11.36 3.31
N ARG A 424 21.78 12.46 3.16
CA ARG A 424 22.23 13.83 3.48
C ARG A 424 22.79 14.04 4.89
N PHE A 425 22.43 13.18 5.84
CA PHE A 425 22.86 13.25 7.23
C PHE A 425 24.04 12.32 7.56
N ALA A 426 24.39 11.42 6.64
CA ALA A 426 25.52 10.52 6.82
C ALA A 426 26.84 11.29 6.72
N GLU A 427 27.84 10.85 7.47
CA GLU A 427 29.19 11.40 7.38
C GLU A 427 29.76 11.29 5.96
N ALA A 428 29.49 10.17 5.30
CA ALA A 428 29.89 9.93 3.92
C ALA A 428 29.35 10.98 2.93
N ALA A 429 28.17 11.55 3.15
CA ALA A 429 27.62 12.59 2.29
C ALA A 429 28.36 13.94 2.43
N ARG A 430 28.91 14.25 3.62
CA ARG A 430 29.78 15.41 3.82
C ARG A 430 31.07 15.26 3.02
N ASN A 431 31.68 14.07 3.04
CA ASN A 431 32.89 13.77 2.27
C ASN A 431 32.63 13.76 0.75
N ALA A 432 31.43 13.35 0.32
CA ALA A 432 31.02 13.37 -1.08
C ALA A 432 31.01 14.79 -1.68
N ALA A 433 30.84 15.85 -0.88
CA ALA A 433 30.86 17.22 -1.37
C ALA A 433 32.22 17.59 -2.03
N ALA A 434 33.33 17.16 -1.44
CA ALA A 434 34.67 17.38 -1.99
C ALA A 434 34.92 16.53 -3.26
N LEU A 435 34.39 15.31 -3.30
CA LEU A 435 34.46 14.43 -4.47
C LEU A 435 33.61 14.94 -5.64
N LYS A 436 32.49 15.61 -5.35
CA LYS A 436 31.57 16.15 -6.36
C LYS A 436 32.30 17.09 -7.33
N GLU A 437 33.21 17.94 -6.85
CA GLU A 437 33.96 18.84 -7.73
C GLU A 437 34.90 18.07 -8.68
N LYS A 438 35.61 17.07 -8.17
CA LYS A 438 36.45 16.18 -8.99
C LYS A 438 35.60 15.43 -10.03
N ALA A 439 34.44 14.90 -9.61
CA ALA A 439 33.51 14.20 -10.48
C ALA A 439 32.96 15.09 -11.59
N LEU A 440 32.58 16.32 -11.26
CA LEU A 440 32.17 17.33 -12.21
C LEU A 440 33.25 17.63 -13.26
N LYS A 441 34.52 17.77 -12.84
CA LYS A 441 35.65 18.01 -13.74
C LYS A 441 35.88 16.81 -14.66
N THR A 442 35.95 15.60 -14.12
CA THR A 442 36.10 14.35 -14.90
C THR A 442 34.94 14.13 -15.86
N ALA A 443 33.70 14.47 -15.45
CA ALA A 443 32.51 14.40 -16.29
C ALA A 443 32.47 15.45 -17.41
N LYS A 444 33.39 16.44 -17.41
CA LYS A 444 33.33 17.65 -18.24
C LYS A 444 32.02 18.42 -18.07
N LEU A 445 31.38 18.29 -16.91
CA LEU A 445 30.14 18.95 -16.52
C LEU A 445 30.37 20.08 -15.50
N TRP A 446 31.59 20.22 -14.99
CA TRP A 446 31.96 21.25 -14.02
C TRP A 446 31.49 22.65 -14.41
N VAL A 447 31.62 23.02 -15.68
CA VAL A 447 31.18 24.32 -16.17
C VAL A 447 29.68 24.58 -15.90
N ARG A 448 28.82 23.56 -15.88
CA ARG A 448 27.37 23.72 -15.58
C ARG A 448 27.11 24.07 -14.12
N PHE A 449 27.85 23.45 -13.20
CA PHE A 449 27.62 23.51 -11.75
C PHE A 449 28.58 24.43 -10.99
N ALA A 450 29.64 24.89 -11.64
CA ALA A 450 30.62 25.79 -11.04
C ALA A 450 29.97 27.13 -10.64
N PRO A 451 30.45 27.75 -9.55
CA PRO A 451 29.98 29.09 -9.18
C PRO A 451 30.31 30.10 -10.27
N ARG A 452 29.58 31.21 -10.29
CA ARG A 452 29.75 32.26 -11.31
C ARG A 452 31.16 32.84 -11.38
N SER A 453 31.84 32.98 -10.25
CA SER A 453 33.24 33.40 -10.17
C SER A 453 34.15 32.48 -10.98
N ALA A 454 33.91 31.17 -10.93
CA ALA A 454 34.66 30.16 -11.66
C ALA A 454 34.22 30.04 -13.14
N LYS A 455 32.97 30.36 -13.47
CA LYS A 455 32.45 30.42 -14.86
C LYS A 455 32.93 31.68 -15.61
N ALA A 456 33.12 32.80 -14.90
CA ALA A 456 33.40 34.11 -15.49
C ALA A 456 34.62 34.14 -16.45
N PRO A 457 35.75 33.46 -16.17
CA PRO A 457 36.88 33.43 -17.10
C PRO A 457 36.57 32.76 -18.45
N LEU A 458 35.56 31.88 -18.52
CA LEU A 458 35.16 31.16 -19.73
C LEU A 458 34.27 31.98 -20.66
N ILE A 459 33.74 33.10 -20.17
CA ILE A 459 32.95 34.04 -20.96
C ILE A 459 33.88 35.17 -21.38
N GLU A 460 33.84 35.53 -22.67
CA GLU A 460 34.59 36.67 -23.18
C GLU A 460 33.87 38.00 -22.93
N GLY A 461 34.65 39.06 -22.80
CA GLY A 461 34.17 40.41 -22.51
C GLY A 461 34.74 40.98 -21.21
N SER A 462 34.41 42.24 -20.92
CA SER A 462 34.83 42.90 -19.69
C SER A 462 34.15 42.29 -18.45
N ALA A 463 34.74 42.49 -17.27
CA ALA A 463 34.12 42.06 -16.01
C ALA A 463 32.68 42.61 -15.84
N ALA A 464 32.46 43.85 -16.27
CA ALA A 464 31.14 44.48 -16.26
C ALA A 464 30.14 43.76 -17.20
N GLN A 465 30.56 43.38 -18.41
CA GLN A 465 29.72 42.60 -19.33
C GLN A 465 29.34 41.24 -18.75
N LYS A 466 30.31 40.52 -18.18
CA LYS A 466 30.07 39.21 -17.54
C LYS A 466 29.05 39.32 -16.40
N LYS A 467 29.19 40.35 -15.55
CA LYS A 467 28.24 40.64 -14.47
C LYS A 467 26.83 40.90 -15.01
N LYS A 468 26.70 41.66 -16.11
CA LYS A 468 25.41 41.93 -16.77
C LYS A 468 24.78 40.64 -17.34
N ILE A 469 25.57 39.77 -17.97
CA ILE A 469 25.09 38.46 -18.48
C ILE A 469 24.51 37.62 -17.35
N PHE A 470 25.27 37.44 -16.27
CA PHE A 470 24.81 36.67 -15.11
C PHE A 470 23.57 37.28 -14.45
N ALA A 471 23.51 38.61 -14.32
CA ALA A 471 22.33 39.28 -13.79
C ALA A 471 21.10 39.10 -14.70
N ALA A 472 21.29 39.16 -16.02
CA ALA A 472 20.21 38.93 -16.99
C ALA A 472 19.67 37.50 -16.90
N VAL A 473 20.54 36.50 -16.84
CA VAL A 473 20.15 35.09 -16.65
C VAL A 473 19.39 34.88 -15.34
N ASP A 474 19.85 35.47 -14.23
CA ASP A 474 19.13 35.37 -12.95
C ASP A 474 17.73 35.95 -13.00
N ARG A 475 17.57 37.15 -13.60
CA ARG A 475 16.26 37.77 -13.75
C ARG A 475 15.34 36.90 -14.59
N ALA A 476 15.86 36.29 -15.65
CA ALA A 476 15.10 35.39 -16.52
C ALA A 476 14.65 34.13 -15.80
N LEU A 477 15.52 33.47 -15.04
CA LEU A 477 15.15 32.29 -14.26
C LEU A 477 14.14 32.62 -13.16
N LYS A 478 14.26 33.79 -12.51
CA LYS A 478 13.26 34.28 -11.55
C LYS A 478 11.90 34.53 -12.21
N PHE A 479 11.90 35.17 -13.37
CA PHE A 479 10.68 35.38 -14.16
C PHE A 479 10.03 34.05 -14.51
N LEU A 480 10.75 33.12 -15.13
CA LEU A 480 10.24 31.80 -15.49
C LEU A 480 9.73 31.04 -14.26
N ALA A 481 10.43 31.15 -13.12
CA ALA A 481 9.99 30.52 -11.88
C ALA A 481 8.65 31.08 -11.37
N SER A 482 8.45 32.39 -11.48
CA SER A 482 7.21 33.05 -11.05
C SER A 482 6.01 32.78 -11.95
N THR A 483 6.22 32.21 -13.14
CA THR A 483 5.16 31.95 -14.13
C THR A 483 4.83 30.46 -14.31
N GLN A 484 5.40 29.57 -13.49
CA GLN A 484 5.01 28.15 -13.48
C GLN A 484 3.58 28.02 -12.92
N ASN A 485 2.73 27.23 -13.57
CA ASN A 485 1.39 26.97 -13.05
C ASN A 485 1.39 25.93 -11.91
N GLU A 486 0.26 25.76 -11.23
CA GLU A 486 0.09 24.82 -10.12
C GLU A 486 0.37 23.36 -10.49
N LYS A 487 0.20 23.00 -11.78
CA LYS A 487 0.49 21.66 -12.31
C LYS A 487 1.96 21.48 -12.72
N GLY A 488 2.80 22.47 -12.50
CA GLY A 488 4.24 22.41 -12.75
C GLY A 488 4.70 22.75 -14.16
N TYR A 489 3.84 23.23 -15.06
CA TYR A 489 4.20 23.49 -16.46
C TYR A 489 4.01 24.95 -16.90
N TRP A 490 4.49 25.29 -18.09
CA TRP A 490 4.33 26.61 -18.70
C TRP A 490 3.40 26.55 -19.90
N THR A 491 2.32 27.32 -19.84
CA THR A 491 1.37 27.43 -20.94
C THR A 491 1.90 28.43 -21.98
N PRO A 492 1.99 28.07 -23.27
CA PRO A 492 2.37 29.01 -24.32
C PRO A 492 1.39 30.19 -24.36
N GLU A 493 1.91 31.41 -24.48
CA GLU A 493 1.07 32.62 -24.63
C GLU A 493 0.42 32.70 -26.02
N VAL A 494 0.94 31.93 -26.99
CA VAL A 494 0.51 31.95 -28.39
C VAL A 494 -0.56 30.88 -28.64
N ARG A 495 -1.58 31.21 -29.43
CA ARG A 495 -2.65 30.29 -29.87
C ARG A 495 -2.60 30.02 -31.37
N GLY A 496 -3.28 28.97 -31.82
CA GLY A 496 -3.45 28.62 -33.24
C GLY A 496 -2.63 27.41 -33.72
N PRO A 497 -2.77 27.00 -34.99
CA PRO A 497 -2.20 25.76 -35.52
C PRO A 497 -0.67 25.66 -35.45
N SER A 498 0.02 26.80 -35.42
CA SER A 498 1.49 26.88 -35.28
C SER A 498 1.95 27.16 -33.86
N ALA A 499 1.06 27.24 -32.87
CA ALA A 499 1.46 27.42 -31.48
C ALA A 499 2.23 26.19 -30.97
N ALA A 500 3.24 26.42 -30.14
CA ALA A 500 3.86 25.35 -29.37
C ALA A 500 2.83 24.71 -28.44
N GLU A 501 2.97 23.42 -28.17
CA GLU A 501 2.24 22.81 -27.06
C GLU A 501 2.98 23.09 -25.73
N PRO A 502 2.30 23.00 -24.57
CA PRO A 502 2.92 23.21 -23.28
C PRO A 502 4.13 22.30 -23.00
N GLU A 503 4.18 21.11 -23.59
CA GLU A 503 5.32 20.18 -23.49
C GLU A 503 6.60 20.77 -24.10
N ALA A 504 6.52 21.36 -25.29
CA ALA A 504 7.65 22.00 -25.96
C ALA A 504 8.18 23.19 -25.15
N VAL A 505 7.28 24.05 -24.65
CA VAL A 505 7.63 25.24 -23.87
C VAL A 505 8.26 24.82 -22.54
N THR A 506 7.65 23.87 -21.84
CA THR A 506 8.15 23.36 -20.56
C THR A 506 9.53 22.73 -20.72
N ALA A 507 9.74 21.90 -21.75
CA ALA A 507 11.05 21.32 -22.01
C ALA A 507 12.14 22.38 -22.27
N ALA A 508 11.83 23.45 -23.01
CA ALA A 508 12.77 24.54 -23.24
C ALA A 508 13.09 25.32 -21.95
N VAL A 509 12.07 25.63 -21.15
CA VAL A 509 12.25 26.29 -19.84
C VAL A 509 13.11 25.44 -18.91
N LEU A 510 12.84 24.14 -18.83
CA LEU A 510 13.64 23.23 -18.01
C LEU A 510 15.08 23.08 -18.52
N LEU A 511 15.32 23.14 -19.84
CA LEU A 511 16.67 23.24 -20.40
C LEU A 511 17.39 24.52 -19.95
N ALA A 512 16.69 25.66 -19.88
CA ALA A 512 17.28 26.90 -19.37
C ALA A 512 17.68 26.77 -17.89
N PHE A 513 16.83 26.18 -17.05
CA PHE A 513 17.17 25.87 -15.65
C PHE A 513 18.36 24.91 -15.54
N LEU A 514 18.38 23.85 -16.35
CA LEU A 514 19.48 22.88 -16.43
C LEU A 514 20.79 23.53 -16.86
N SER A 515 20.74 24.55 -17.72
CA SER A 515 21.93 25.28 -18.16
C SER A 515 22.66 26.02 -17.02
N GLU A 516 21.91 26.34 -15.95
CA GLU A 516 22.44 26.90 -14.71
C GLU A 516 22.59 25.88 -13.57
N GLY A 517 22.58 24.58 -13.90
CA GLY A 517 22.82 23.51 -12.94
C GLY A 517 21.66 23.22 -11.99
N ASN A 518 20.43 23.64 -12.32
CA ASN A 518 19.23 23.23 -11.58
C ASN A 518 18.68 21.92 -12.18
N THR A 519 18.61 20.87 -11.36
CA THR A 519 18.08 19.55 -11.74
C THR A 519 16.89 19.20 -10.84
N HIS A 520 16.25 18.05 -11.07
CA HIS A 520 15.20 17.54 -10.17
C HIS A 520 15.73 17.11 -8.80
N LYS A 521 17.05 16.99 -8.64
CA LYS A 521 17.71 16.56 -7.40
C LYS A 521 18.45 17.69 -6.67
N SER A 522 18.88 18.73 -7.36
CA SER A 522 19.71 19.79 -6.77
C SER A 522 19.57 21.15 -7.46
N GLY A 523 20.08 22.19 -6.81
CA GLY A 523 19.99 23.58 -7.28
C GLY A 523 18.89 24.39 -6.59
N LYS A 524 18.95 25.72 -6.75
CA LYS A 524 18.02 26.65 -6.09
C LYS A 524 16.56 26.40 -6.49
N PHE A 525 16.33 25.96 -7.72
CA PHE A 525 15.00 25.75 -8.28
C PHE A 525 14.61 24.26 -8.35
N TYR A 526 15.22 23.38 -7.55
CA TYR A 526 15.03 21.93 -7.69
C TYR A 526 13.56 21.48 -7.57
N LYS A 527 12.76 22.06 -6.66
CA LYS A 527 11.33 21.74 -6.51
C LYS A 527 10.54 22.06 -7.77
N LEU A 528 10.79 23.24 -8.35
CA LEU A 528 10.17 23.71 -9.58
C LEU A 528 10.55 22.81 -10.77
N VAL A 529 11.84 22.49 -10.89
CA VAL A 529 12.34 21.59 -11.93
C VAL A 529 11.77 20.18 -11.76
N SER A 530 11.66 19.69 -10.53
CA SER A 530 11.04 18.39 -10.23
C SER A 530 9.57 18.38 -10.63
N ALA A 531 8.80 19.42 -10.31
CA ALA A 531 7.39 19.51 -10.69
C ALA A 531 7.20 19.52 -12.22
N GLY A 532 8.00 20.31 -12.94
CA GLY A 532 7.94 20.34 -14.41
C GLY A 532 8.41 19.05 -15.07
N LEU A 533 9.39 18.37 -14.49
CA LEU A 533 9.80 17.05 -14.93
C LEU A 533 8.70 16.02 -14.72
N GLU A 534 8.12 15.92 -13.51
CA GLU A 534 7.03 14.97 -13.22
C GLU A 534 5.83 15.20 -14.15
N TRP A 535 5.49 16.46 -14.40
CA TRP A 535 4.48 16.79 -15.39
C TRP A 535 4.87 16.28 -16.78
N LEU A 536 6.08 16.56 -17.29
CA LEU A 536 6.54 16.04 -18.59
C LEU A 536 6.53 14.51 -18.66
N LYS A 537 6.92 13.82 -17.58
CA LYS A 537 6.85 12.35 -17.50
C LYS A 537 5.41 11.87 -17.66
N SER A 538 4.46 12.54 -17.03
CA SER A 538 3.03 12.23 -17.16
C SER A 538 2.45 12.53 -18.56
N ARG A 539 3.21 13.19 -19.44
CA ARG A 539 2.85 13.41 -20.85
C ARG A 539 3.40 12.35 -21.79
N GLN A 540 4.26 11.45 -21.30
CA GLN A 540 4.74 10.34 -22.10
C GLN A 540 3.67 9.25 -22.20
N ARG A 541 3.35 8.84 -23.43
CA ARG A 541 2.47 7.70 -23.74
C ARG A 541 3.24 6.39 -23.67
N ASP A 542 2.50 5.28 -23.67
CA ASP A 542 3.06 3.92 -23.67
C ASP A 542 3.96 3.64 -24.88
N ASP A 543 3.67 4.25 -26.03
CA ASP A 543 4.48 4.14 -27.24
C ASP A 543 5.77 5.00 -27.21
N GLY A 544 5.97 5.79 -26.15
CA GLY A 544 7.12 6.66 -25.94
C GLY A 544 6.93 8.10 -26.45
N TYR A 545 5.83 8.42 -27.15
CA TYR A 545 5.54 9.79 -27.57
C TYR A 545 5.36 10.72 -26.38
N ILE A 546 5.80 11.97 -26.49
CA ILE A 546 5.63 13.01 -25.46
C ILE A 546 4.95 14.20 -26.11
N GLY A 547 3.69 14.47 -25.74
CA GLY A 547 2.91 15.56 -26.30
C GLY A 547 1.40 15.34 -26.17
N SER A 548 0.61 16.38 -26.46
CA SER A 548 -0.85 16.38 -26.18
C SER A 548 -1.73 15.84 -27.31
N GLY A 549 -1.15 15.64 -28.50
CA GLY A 549 -1.84 15.00 -29.62
C GLY A 549 -2.91 15.87 -30.28
N LYS A 550 -2.90 17.20 -30.11
CA LYS A 550 -3.98 18.09 -30.61
C LYS A 550 -3.59 19.04 -31.76
N LEU A 551 -2.33 19.41 -31.98
CA LEU A 551 -1.92 20.36 -33.06
C LEU A 551 -0.86 19.83 -34.06
N PRO A 552 -0.75 20.32 -35.31
CA PRO A 552 0.30 19.89 -36.24
C PRO A 552 1.74 20.08 -35.73
N SER A 553 1.97 21.02 -34.81
CA SER A 553 3.25 21.24 -34.11
C SER A 553 3.63 20.14 -33.11
N ARG A 554 2.75 19.15 -32.90
CA ARG A 554 2.86 17.98 -31.99
C ARG A 554 4.26 17.41 -31.85
N ARG A 555 4.93 17.08 -32.96
CA ARG A 555 6.23 16.38 -32.88
C ARG A 555 7.39 17.27 -32.41
N PHE A 556 7.24 18.60 -32.41
CA PHE A 556 8.22 19.49 -31.79
C PHE A 556 8.25 19.32 -30.26
N SER A 557 7.09 19.10 -29.64
CA SER A 557 6.96 18.75 -28.22
C SER A 557 7.83 17.55 -27.87
N HIS A 558 7.70 16.50 -28.67
CA HIS A 558 8.47 15.28 -28.49
C HIS A 558 9.98 15.54 -28.67
N ALA A 559 10.39 16.24 -29.74
CA ALA A 559 11.81 16.51 -29.99
C ALA A 559 12.46 17.32 -28.85
N LEU A 560 11.79 18.38 -28.36
CA LEU A 560 12.30 19.21 -27.27
C LEU A 560 12.29 18.49 -25.92
N ALA A 561 11.24 17.72 -25.62
CA ALA A 561 11.18 16.90 -24.41
C ALA A 561 12.28 15.83 -24.41
N THR A 562 12.50 15.15 -25.53
CA THR A 562 13.60 14.18 -25.70
C THR A 562 14.96 14.85 -25.52
N LEU A 563 15.16 16.06 -26.05
CA LEU A 563 16.38 16.83 -25.84
C LEU A 563 16.61 17.15 -24.36
N TYR A 564 15.57 17.62 -23.66
CA TYR A 564 15.65 17.88 -22.21
C TYR A 564 15.99 16.62 -21.43
N LEU A 565 15.27 15.52 -21.68
CA LEU A 565 15.52 14.23 -21.00
C LEU A 565 16.94 13.71 -21.27
N ALA A 566 17.45 13.87 -22.50
CA ALA A 566 18.80 13.48 -22.85
C ALA A 566 19.86 14.29 -22.08
N GLU A 567 19.73 15.61 -22.04
CA GLU A 567 20.67 16.47 -21.31
C GLU A 567 20.53 16.30 -19.79
N LEU A 568 19.32 16.09 -19.26
CA LEU A 568 19.08 15.81 -17.85
C LEU A 568 19.68 14.46 -17.44
N TYR A 569 19.48 13.41 -18.24
CA TYR A 569 20.08 12.11 -18.01
C TYR A 569 21.60 12.19 -18.08
N GLY A 570 22.14 12.87 -19.08
CA GLY A 570 23.59 13.12 -19.18
C GLY A 570 24.17 13.87 -17.99
N THR A 571 23.33 14.65 -17.30
CA THR A 571 23.73 15.42 -16.12
C THR A 571 23.62 14.60 -14.83
N THR A 572 22.53 13.86 -14.65
CA THR A 572 22.16 13.22 -13.37
C THR A 572 22.42 11.71 -13.32
N ARG A 573 22.56 11.06 -14.48
CA ARG A 573 22.59 9.60 -14.68
C ARG A 573 21.48 8.84 -13.94
N ASP A 574 20.32 9.49 -13.77
CA ASP A 574 19.18 8.91 -13.08
C ASP A 574 18.56 7.77 -13.91
N PRO A 575 18.41 6.55 -13.34
CA PRO A 575 17.86 5.40 -14.05
C PRO A 575 16.40 5.58 -14.50
N ASP A 576 15.59 6.34 -13.77
CA ASP A 576 14.20 6.60 -14.16
C ASP A 576 14.15 7.48 -15.41
N ILE A 577 15.04 8.48 -15.45
CA ILE A 577 15.19 9.35 -16.64
C ILE A 577 15.72 8.55 -17.83
N LYS A 578 16.62 7.58 -17.59
CA LYS A 578 17.10 6.66 -18.63
C LYS A 578 15.96 5.86 -19.25
N ALA A 579 15.06 5.30 -18.44
CA ALA A 579 13.94 4.50 -18.92
C ALA A 579 12.98 5.33 -19.79
N ILE A 580 12.66 6.55 -19.35
CA ILE A 580 11.78 7.48 -20.06
C ILE A 580 12.43 7.97 -21.35
N LEU A 581 13.73 8.33 -21.30
CA LEU A 581 14.52 8.73 -22.47
C LEU A 581 14.57 7.61 -23.51
N ARG A 582 14.79 6.35 -23.09
CA ARG A 582 14.83 5.20 -24.01
C ARG A 582 13.55 5.09 -24.82
N ARG A 583 12.38 5.09 -24.17
CA ARG A 583 11.09 5.04 -24.87
C ARG A 583 10.90 6.24 -25.80
N ALA A 584 11.31 7.43 -25.37
CA ALA A 584 11.21 8.62 -26.20
C ALA A 584 12.08 8.52 -27.46
N VAL A 585 13.31 8.02 -27.31
CA VAL A 585 14.21 7.74 -28.43
C VAL A 585 13.62 6.69 -29.35
N GLU A 586 13.13 5.56 -28.83
CA GLU A 586 12.51 4.49 -29.61
C GLU A 586 11.33 5.01 -30.44
N PHE A 587 10.47 5.85 -29.86
CA PHE A 587 9.40 6.51 -30.60
C PHE A 587 9.95 7.40 -31.72
N ALA A 588 10.91 8.27 -31.43
CA ALA A 588 11.54 9.14 -32.44
C ALA A 588 12.11 8.34 -33.61
N LEU A 589 12.69 7.15 -33.35
CA LEU A 589 13.18 6.25 -34.39
C LEU A 589 12.04 5.63 -35.20
N LYS A 590 10.98 5.19 -34.52
CA LYS A 590 9.80 4.56 -35.14
C LYS A 590 9.10 5.47 -36.14
N ILE A 591 8.98 6.76 -35.83
CA ILE A 591 8.23 7.73 -36.67
C ILE A 591 9.08 8.42 -37.75
N ARG A 592 10.36 8.08 -37.84
CA ARG A 592 11.26 8.67 -38.84
C ARG A 592 10.87 8.18 -40.22
N THR A 593 10.82 9.07 -41.19
CA THR A 593 10.64 8.69 -42.59
C THR A 593 11.83 7.82 -43.03
N PRO A 594 11.61 6.60 -43.56
CA PRO A 594 12.69 5.71 -43.98
C PRO A 594 13.69 6.40 -44.92
N GLY A 595 14.97 6.40 -44.55
CA GLY A 595 16.03 7.04 -45.35
C GLY A 595 15.97 8.57 -45.42
N ARG A 596 15.11 9.24 -44.64
CA ARG A 596 14.99 10.71 -44.59
C ARG A 596 14.84 11.20 -43.13
N GLY A 597 14.20 12.35 -42.95
CA GLY A 597 14.00 13.04 -41.67
C GLY A 597 12.65 12.75 -41.02
N TRP A 598 12.02 13.80 -40.49
CA TRP A 598 10.76 13.70 -39.76
C TRP A 598 9.70 14.66 -40.29
N LYS A 599 8.50 14.12 -40.48
CA LYS A 599 7.26 14.87 -40.76
C LYS A 599 6.64 15.41 -39.47
N ARG A 600 5.91 16.53 -39.49
CA ARG A 600 5.24 17.07 -38.27
C ARG A 600 4.01 16.27 -37.88
N SER A 601 3.35 15.68 -38.87
CA SER A 601 2.27 14.71 -38.72
C SER A 601 2.40 13.62 -39.78
N ASP A 602 1.74 12.48 -39.58
CA ASP A 602 1.71 11.42 -40.61
C ASP A 602 1.00 11.87 -41.90
N ALA A 603 0.11 12.86 -41.80
CA ALA A 603 -0.60 13.45 -42.93
C ALA A 603 0.26 14.41 -43.77
N ASP A 604 1.41 14.86 -43.27
CA ASP A 604 2.25 15.80 -44.02
C ASP A 604 2.89 15.10 -45.24
N ALA A 605 2.85 15.75 -46.40
CA ALA A 605 3.39 15.21 -47.64
C ALA A 605 4.93 15.04 -47.62
N SER A 606 5.65 15.90 -46.88
CA SER A 606 7.12 15.90 -46.85
C SER A 606 7.68 16.15 -45.46
N ASP A 607 8.94 15.76 -45.26
CA ASP A 607 9.68 16.01 -44.02
C ASP A 607 9.88 17.50 -43.75
N ASP A 608 9.82 17.88 -42.47
CA ASP A 608 10.00 19.25 -42.01
C ASP A 608 11.46 19.49 -41.59
N THR A 609 12.06 20.56 -42.12
CA THR A 609 13.45 20.94 -41.85
C THR A 609 13.71 21.22 -40.37
N MET A 610 12.79 21.95 -39.71
CA MET A 610 13.00 22.36 -38.32
C MET A 610 12.80 21.20 -37.36
N LEU A 611 11.78 20.38 -37.58
CA LEU A 611 11.55 19.18 -36.78
C LEU A 611 12.73 18.21 -36.93
N THR A 612 13.20 18.00 -38.16
CA THR A 612 14.37 17.16 -38.43
C THR A 612 15.60 17.69 -37.68
N ALA A 613 15.83 19.01 -37.66
CA ALA A 613 16.93 19.59 -36.91
C ALA A 613 16.81 19.38 -35.38
N TRP A 614 15.63 19.59 -34.79
CA TRP A 614 15.40 19.34 -33.36
C TRP A 614 15.50 17.87 -32.98
N MET A 615 14.98 16.96 -33.82
CA MET A 615 15.10 15.52 -33.62
C MET A 615 16.56 15.08 -33.65
N LEU A 616 17.34 15.53 -34.64
CA LEU A 616 18.77 15.22 -34.72
C LEU A 616 19.53 15.80 -33.52
N LEU A 617 19.19 17.00 -33.06
CA LEU A 617 19.77 17.58 -31.85
C LEU A 617 19.49 16.71 -30.60
N ALA A 618 18.23 16.28 -30.42
CA ALA A 618 17.80 15.42 -29.33
C ALA A 618 18.50 14.04 -29.37
N LEU A 619 18.54 13.40 -30.54
CA LEU A 619 19.18 12.10 -30.72
C LEU A 619 20.71 12.19 -30.57
N SER A 620 21.35 13.28 -31.01
CA SER A 620 22.78 13.53 -30.78
C SER A 620 23.07 13.69 -29.28
N ALA A 621 22.21 14.39 -28.54
CA ALA A 621 22.32 14.50 -27.08
C ALA A 621 22.14 13.12 -26.40
N ALA A 622 21.16 12.33 -26.83
CA ALA A 622 20.94 10.98 -26.29
C ALA A 622 22.15 10.06 -26.57
N ARG A 623 22.66 10.05 -27.81
CA ARG A 623 23.84 9.26 -28.21
C ARG A 623 25.06 9.59 -27.36
N ARG A 624 25.27 10.86 -27.03
CA ARG A 624 26.43 11.29 -26.24
C ARG A 624 26.50 10.58 -24.89
N TYR A 625 25.35 10.33 -24.26
CA TYR A 625 25.29 9.77 -22.91
C TYR A 625 24.93 8.28 -22.90
N GLU A 626 24.27 7.81 -23.96
CA GLU A 626 23.83 6.43 -24.17
C GLU A 626 24.09 5.99 -25.63
N PRO A 627 25.35 5.77 -26.02
CA PRO A 627 25.70 5.45 -27.40
C PRO A 627 25.09 4.14 -27.89
N THR A 628 24.77 3.22 -26.98
CA THR A 628 24.15 1.92 -27.30
C THR A 628 22.65 2.01 -27.59
N LEU A 629 21.98 3.13 -27.26
CA LEU A 629 20.56 3.31 -27.59
C LEU A 629 20.32 3.55 -29.08
N LEU A 630 21.36 3.91 -29.84
CA LEU A 630 21.23 4.44 -31.19
C LEU A 630 22.25 3.80 -32.14
N ASN A 631 21.76 3.15 -33.20
CA ASN A 631 22.62 2.77 -34.32
C ASN A 631 22.91 4.00 -35.20
N TRP A 632 23.96 4.76 -34.85
CA TRP A 632 24.16 6.09 -35.43
C TRP A 632 24.39 6.12 -36.94
N SER A 633 24.97 5.06 -37.52
CA SER A 633 25.36 5.06 -38.94
C SER A 633 24.19 5.19 -39.92
N GLY A 634 22.95 5.06 -39.48
CA GLY A 634 21.75 5.20 -40.32
C GLY A 634 21.17 6.62 -40.43
N TYR A 635 21.69 7.60 -39.67
CA TYR A 635 21.07 8.93 -39.56
C TYR A 635 21.65 9.99 -40.50
N ASP A 636 22.79 9.75 -41.15
CA ASP A 636 23.32 10.65 -42.18
C ASP A 636 22.29 10.85 -43.32
N ASN A 637 21.46 9.83 -43.57
CA ASN A 637 20.36 9.90 -44.54
C ASN A 637 19.29 10.95 -44.18
N ALA A 638 19.11 11.29 -42.90
CA ALA A 638 18.21 12.36 -42.49
C ALA A 638 18.69 13.75 -42.96
N LEU A 639 20.00 13.90 -43.21
CA LEU A 639 20.59 15.14 -43.72
C LEU A 639 20.17 15.45 -45.17
N ARG A 640 19.67 14.45 -45.93
CA ARG A 640 19.12 14.65 -47.28
C ARG A 640 18.01 15.69 -47.31
N VAL A 641 17.19 15.75 -46.24
CA VAL A 641 16.13 16.76 -46.08
C VAL A 641 16.71 18.18 -46.15
N PHE A 642 17.93 18.38 -45.65
CA PHE A 642 18.62 19.66 -45.70
C PHE A 642 19.28 19.90 -47.06
N ASP A 643 19.95 18.89 -47.61
CA ASP A 643 20.68 19.00 -48.88
C ASP A 643 19.75 19.34 -50.06
N GLU A 644 18.57 18.71 -50.13
CA GLU A 644 17.58 18.95 -51.18
C GLU A 644 16.96 20.37 -51.14
N ARG A 645 17.02 21.03 -49.98
CA ARG A 645 16.46 22.37 -49.75
C ARG A 645 17.52 23.46 -49.66
N MET A 646 18.79 23.09 -49.86
CA MET A 646 19.94 23.97 -49.75
C MET A 646 20.30 24.55 -51.12
N ASP A 647 20.45 25.87 -51.20
CA ASP A 647 20.94 26.53 -52.41
C ASP A 647 22.48 26.49 -52.51
N ARG A 648 23.01 27.00 -53.64
CA ARG A 648 24.47 27.05 -53.89
C ARG A 648 25.26 27.84 -52.83
N ARG A 649 24.60 28.78 -52.13
CA ARG A 649 25.18 29.63 -51.07
C ARG A 649 25.05 29.01 -49.67
N GLY A 650 24.45 27.83 -49.56
CA GLY A 650 24.27 27.13 -48.28
C GLY A 650 23.05 27.59 -47.49
N ARG A 651 22.10 28.30 -48.10
CA ARG A 651 20.86 28.79 -47.48
C ARG A 651 19.75 27.77 -47.68
N LEU A 652 18.90 27.56 -46.66
CA LEU A 652 17.82 26.58 -46.71
C LEU A 652 16.43 27.21 -46.89
N GLY A 653 15.62 26.60 -47.76
CA GLY A 653 14.19 26.92 -47.91
C GLY A 653 13.95 28.34 -48.44
N TYR A 654 14.90 28.86 -49.21
CA TYR A 654 14.86 30.21 -49.77
C TYR A 654 14.79 30.13 -51.30
N SER A 655 13.63 30.50 -51.84
CA SER A 655 13.48 30.85 -53.25
C SER A 655 13.53 32.38 -53.35
N PRO A 656 14.60 32.99 -53.90
CA PRO A 656 14.60 34.43 -54.13
C PRO A 656 13.43 34.79 -55.06
N PRO A 657 12.72 35.91 -54.82
CA PRO A 657 11.79 36.42 -55.81
C PRO A 657 12.53 36.68 -57.13
N GLU A 658 11.88 36.39 -58.27
CA GLU A 658 12.47 36.59 -59.60
C GLU A 658 12.93 38.04 -59.82
N HIS A 659 12.25 39.00 -59.16
CA HIS A 659 12.63 40.41 -59.11
C HIS A 659 12.52 40.98 -57.68
N GLY A 660 13.61 41.52 -57.14
CA GLY A 660 13.61 42.30 -55.89
C GLY A 660 14.66 41.91 -54.84
N VAL A 661 15.00 42.86 -53.96
CA VAL A 661 15.86 42.64 -52.79
C VAL A 661 14.98 42.33 -51.58
N VAL A 662 15.11 41.12 -51.02
CA VAL A 662 14.39 40.74 -49.80
C VAL A 662 14.99 41.48 -48.60
N LYS A 663 14.18 42.30 -47.93
CA LYS A 663 14.59 42.99 -46.70
C LYS A 663 14.95 41.98 -45.62
N ARG A 664 16.02 42.25 -44.87
CA ARG A 664 16.47 41.44 -43.72
C ARG A 664 15.36 41.22 -42.70
N SER A 665 14.53 42.22 -42.45
CA SER A 665 13.41 42.17 -41.50
C SER A 665 12.21 41.36 -42.00
N SER A 666 12.20 40.91 -43.26
CA SER A 666 11.08 40.12 -43.77
C SER A 666 11.01 38.75 -43.10
N LEU A 667 9.78 38.26 -42.90
CA LEU A 667 9.53 36.95 -42.30
C LEU A 667 10.25 35.83 -43.06
N GLN A 668 10.21 35.85 -44.40
CA GLN A 668 10.85 34.86 -45.25
C GLN A 668 12.37 34.80 -45.05
N PHE A 669 13.03 35.96 -44.96
CA PHE A 669 14.47 36.02 -44.70
C PHE A 669 14.80 35.49 -43.30
N GLN A 670 14.04 35.91 -42.29
CA GLN A 670 14.25 35.47 -40.92
C GLN A 670 14.01 33.95 -40.74
N GLU A 671 13.00 33.39 -41.40
CA GLU A 671 12.77 31.95 -41.43
C GLU A 671 13.92 31.18 -42.09
N MET A 672 14.45 31.69 -43.21
CA MET A 672 15.62 31.11 -43.87
C MET A 672 16.83 31.11 -42.92
N LEU A 673 17.07 32.18 -42.15
CA LEU A 673 18.15 32.20 -41.17
C LEU A 673 17.99 31.10 -40.13
N ILE A 674 16.78 30.93 -39.59
CA ILE A 674 16.47 29.87 -38.60
C ILE A 674 16.74 28.49 -39.21
N LYS A 675 16.15 28.19 -40.38
CA LYS A 675 16.28 26.89 -41.07
C LYS A 675 17.74 26.59 -41.39
N THR A 676 18.48 27.59 -41.88
CA THR A 676 19.89 27.44 -42.25
C THR A 676 20.77 27.16 -41.04
N ALA A 677 20.61 27.91 -39.94
CA ALA A 677 21.37 27.72 -38.72
C ALA A 677 21.03 26.37 -38.04
N ALA A 678 19.75 26.02 -37.97
CA ALA A 678 19.30 24.77 -37.37
C ALA A 678 19.82 23.55 -38.12
N ALA A 679 19.70 23.53 -39.45
CA ALA A 679 20.20 22.44 -40.28
C ALA A 679 21.73 22.32 -40.25
N ALA A 680 22.45 23.44 -40.27
CA ALA A 680 23.90 23.44 -40.16
C ALA A 680 24.37 22.91 -38.79
N PHE A 681 23.70 23.31 -37.71
CA PHE A 681 24.02 22.80 -36.37
C PHE A 681 23.70 21.32 -36.23
N ALA A 682 22.51 20.89 -36.69
CA ALA A 682 22.14 19.48 -36.71
C ALA A 682 23.13 18.66 -37.53
N ARG A 683 23.51 19.11 -38.74
CA ARG A 683 24.53 18.45 -39.57
C ARG A 683 25.84 18.29 -38.81
N LEU A 684 26.34 19.35 -38.18
CA LEU A 684 27.58 19.28 -37.41
C LEU A 684 27.50 18.25 -36.28
N LEU A 685 26.41 18.22 -35.53
CA LEU A 685 26.22 17.25 -34.44
C LEU A 685 25.99 15.82 -34.95
N THR A 686 25.48 15.67 -36.17
CA THR A 686 25.28 14.36 -36.79
C THR A 686 26.56 13.77 -37.34
N THR A 687 27.32 14.55 -38.11
CA THR A 687 28.52 14.05 -38.79
C THR A 687 29.79 14.19 -37.94
N GLY A 688 29.84 15.17 -37.05
CA GLY A 688 31.07 15.61 -36.40
C GLY A 688 32.11 16.18 -37.37
N ASP A 689 31.73 16.44 -38.62
CA ASP A 689 32.63 16.82 -39.70
C ASP A 689 32.57 18.34 -39.96
N LEU A 690 33.49 19.06 -39.33
CA LEU A 690 33.72 20.49 -39.58
C LEU A 690 34.21 20.78 -41.00
N ALA A 691 34.75 19.79 -41.71
CA ALA A 691 35.25 19.96 -43.07
C ALA A 691 34.15 19.87 -44.14
N ASN A 692 32.95 19.42 -43.77
CA ASN A 692 31.82 19.20 -44.67
C ASN A 692 31.54 20.46 -45.54
N PRO A 693 31.54 20.35 -46.88
CA PRO A 693 31.37 21.50 -47.76
C PRO A 693 30.06 22.25 -47.57
N ASN A 694 28.95 21.53 -47.37
CA ASN A 694 27.63 22.13 -47.18
C ASN A 694 27.55 22.84 -45.81
N LEU A 695 28.20 22.29 -44.77
CA LEU A 695 28.36 22.98 -43.49
C LEU A 695 29.15 24.28 -43.66
N LYS A 696 30.31 24.25 -44.34
CA LYS A 696 31.15 25.43 -44.57
C LYS A 696 30.39 26.54 -45.29
N LYS A 697 29.60 26.21 -46.31
CA LYS A 697 28.73 27.17 -47.01
C LYS A 697 27.76 27.85 -46.06
N SER A 698 27.00 27.07 -45.28
CA SER A 698 26.05 27.63 -44.30
C SER A 698 26.76 28.45 -43.21
N VAL A 699 27.91 27.99 -42.69
CA VAL A 699 28.70 28.75 -41.71
C VAL A 699 29.17 30.08 -42.30
N ASN A 700 29.68 30.09 -43.53
CA ASN A 700 30.12 31.33 -44.19
C ASN A 700 28.97 32.32 -44.38
N PHE A 701 27.79 31.83 -44.75
CA PHE A 701 26.58 32.64 -44.84
C PHE A 701 26.15 33.18 -43.47
N ILE A 702 26.08 32.34 -42.44
CA ILE A 702 25.69 32.77 -41.08
C ILE A 702 26.69 33.79 -40.52
N ASP A 703 27.98 33.63 -40.84
CA ASP A 703 29.02 34.56 -40.40
C ASP A 703 28.85 35.96 -41.00
N SER A 704 28.32 36.09 -42.22
CA SER A 704 28.04 37.38 -42.86
C SER A 704 26.75 38.04 -42.36
N VAL A 705 25.90 37.31 -41.62
CA VAL A 705 24.60 37.79 -41.14
C VAL A 705 24.61 37.90 -39.61
N LYS A 706 25.43 38.78 -39.04
CA LYS A 706 25.51 38.96 -37.57
C LYS A 706 24.18 39.42 -36.96
N PRO A 707 23.79 38.94 -35.75
CA PRO A 707 22.57 39.38 -35.05
C PRO A 707 22.54 40.88 -34.77
N ARG A 708 21.34 41.48 -34.86
CA ARG A 708 21.07 42.88 -34.50
C ARG A 708 19.78 42.99 -33.70
N LYS A 709 19.63 44.09 -32.95
CA LYS A 709 18.45 44.28 -32.07
C LYS A 709 17.12 44.35 -32.85
N ASP A 710 17.16 44.86 -34.08
CA ASP A 710 16.01 45.05 -34.98
C ASP A 710 15.52 43.73 -35.60
N ASP A 711 16.33 42.67 -35.55
CA ASP A 711 15.99 41.33 -36.03
C ASP A 711 15.93 40.32 -34.87
N ARG A 712 15.07 40.64 -33.88
CA ARG A 712 14.77 39.79 -32.71
C ARG A 712 14.29 38.40 -33.12
N ASN A 713 15.24 37.49 -33.28
CA ASN A 713 15.02 36.14 -33.77
C ASN A 713 15.79 35.14 -32.90
N HIS A 714 15.20 34.80 -31.75
CA HIS A 714 15.86 34.01 -30.72
C HIS A 714 16.14 32.57 -31.16
N LEU A 715 15.33 31.99 -32.04
CA LEU A 715 15.63 30.68 -32.65
C LEU A 715 16.90 30.73 -33.50
N TYR A 716 17.02 31.73 -34.37
CA TYR A 716 18.24 31.92 -35.16
C TYR A 716 19.45 32.17 -34.24
N TRP A 717 19.32 33.07 -33.26
CA TRP A 717 20.42 33.40 -32.35
C TRP A 717 20.86 32.18 -31.54
N PHE A 718 19.92 31.36 -31.08
CA PHE A 718 20.20 30.09 -30.42
C PHE A 718 21.01 29.16 -31.32
N PHE A 719 20.47 28.77 -32.47
CA PHE A 719 21.12 27.78 -33.34
C PHE A 719 22.46 28.28 -33.89
N ALA A 720 22.50 29.53 -34.35
CA ALA A 720 23.70 30.11 -34.95
C ALA A 720 24.82 30.30 -33.92
N THR A 721 24.49 30.74 -32.71
CA THR A 721 25.50 30.88 -31.63
C THR A 721 26.11 29.53 -31.26
N HIS A 722 25.28 28.51 -31.07
CA HIS A 722 25.76 27.17 -30.71
C HIS A 722 26.55 26.51 -31.85
N LEU A 723 26.18 26.74 -33.11
CA LEU A 723 26.97 26.34 -34.27
C LEU A 723 28.32 27.06 -34.32
N MET A 724 28.30 28.39 -34.18
CA MET A 724 29.48 29.24 -34.28
C MET A 724 30.50 28.97 -33.19
N TRP A 725 30.08 28.44 -32.04
CA TRP A 725 30.96 28.02 -30.96
C TRP A 725 32.06 27.06 -31.45
N TYR A 726 31.73 26.15 -32.36
CA TYR A 726 32.70 25.21 -32.96
C TYR A 726 33.65 25.84 -34.00
N GLN A 727 33.48 27.14 -34.29
CA GLN A 727 34.25 27.88 -35.30
C GLN A 727 35.35 28.77 -34.66
N GLY A 728 35.63 28.59 -33.37
CA GLY A 728 36.73 29.26 -32.67
C GLY A 728 36.63 30.78 -32.74
N ARG A 729 37.58 31.46 -33.40
CA ARG A 729 37.59 32.94 -33.47
C ARG A 729 36.29 33.53 -34.04
N ARG A 730 35.61 32.84 -34.98
CA ARG A 730 34.34 33.31 -35.55
C ARG A 730 33.20 33.31 -34.52
N PHE A 731 33.25 32.43 -33.53
CA PHE A 731 32.33 32.44 -32.39
C PHE A 731 32.32 33.82 -31.72
N ARG A 732 33.50 34.33 -31.38
CA ARG A 732 33.69 35.58 -30.63
C ARG A 732 33.04 36.77 -31.34
N LEU A 733 33.31 36.85 -32.65
CA LEU A 733 32.79 37.88 -33.54
C LEU A 733 31.28 37.77 -33.77
N PHE A 734 30.73 36.55 -33.70
CA PHE A 734 29.29 36.32 -33.75
C PHE A 734 28.62 36.58 -32.40
N TRP A 735 29.25 36.17 -31.31
CA TRP A 735 28.69 36.14 -29.97
C TRP A 735 28.56 37.54 -29.37
N SER A 736 29.56 38.38 -29.53
CA SER A 736 29.57 39.74 -28.98
C SER A 736 28.35 40.59 -29.38
N PRO A 737 27.96 40.70 -30.68
CA PRO A 737 26.75 41.43 -31.05
C PRO A 737 25.45 40.73 -30.57
N THR A 738 25.39 39.40 -30.59
CA THR A 738 24.23 38.64 -30.07
C THR A 738 24.00 38.89 -28.58
N MET A 739 25.06 38.82 -27.78
CA MET A 739 25.04 39.08 -26.34
C MET A 739 24.57 40.50 -26.05
N ARG A 740 25.11 41.51 -26.75
CA ARG A 740 24.67 42.90 -26.59
C ARG A 740 23.19 43.07 -26.94
N ALA A 741 22.74 42.54 -28.08
CA ALA A 741 21.34 42.59 -28.46
C ALA A 741 20.42 41.94 -27.43
N LEU A 742 20.80 40.79 -26.86
CA LEU A 742 20.03 40.15 -25.79
C LEU A 742 20.02 40.97 -24.49
N LEU A 743 21.14 41.56 -24.08
CA LEU A 743 21.16 42.41 -22.89
C LEU A 743 20.30 43.66 -23.06
N ASP A 744 20.34 44.28 -24.24
CA ASP A 744 19.58 45.50 -24.55
C ASP A 744 18.08 45.24 -24.68
N LEU A 745 17.68 44.06 -25.15
CA LEU A 745 16.27 43.69 -25.35
C LEU A 745 15.62 43.07 -24.10
N GLN A 746 16.35 42.84 -23.01
CA GLN A 746 15.74 42.26 -21.81
C GLN A 746 14.81 43.29 -21.17
N ILE A 747 13.57 42.87 -20.90
CA ILE A 747 12.62 43.71 -20.19
C ILE A 747 13.08 43.83 -18.74
N THR A 748 13.30 45.05 -18.25
CA THR A 748 13.79 45.29 -16.88
C THR A 748 12.70 45.67 -15.89
N GLU A 749 11.51 46.03 -16.37
CA GLU A 749 10.44 46.62 -15.55
C GLU A 749 9.07 45.97 -15.81
N GLY A 750 8.14 46.19 -14.88
CA GLY A 750 6.77 45.71 -14.96
C GLY A 750 6.61 44.19 -14.81
N LYS A 751 5.42 43.69 -15.14
CA LYS A 751 5.04 42.27 -14.95
C LYS A 751 5.86 41.25 -15.76
N PHE A 752 6.58 41.73 -16.77
CA PHE A 752 7.42 40.91 -17.64
C PHE A 752 8.93 41.12 -17.37
N ALA A 753 9.29 41.79 -16.27
CA ALA A 753 10.66 42.02 -15.88
C ALA A 753 11.45 40.71 -15.79
N GLY A 754 12.60 40.66 -16.46
CA GLY A 754 13.48 39.50 -16.60
C GLY A 754 13.26 38.69 -17.88
N SER A 755 12.18 38.92 -18.62
CA SER A 755 11.86 38.18 -19.84
C SER A 755 12.36 38.86 -21.13
N TRP A 756 12.23 38.16 -22.24
CA TRP A 756 12.30 38.72 -23.59
C TRP A 756 10.98 38.54 -24.31
N ASP A 757 10.56 39.54 -25.07
CA ASP A 757 9.43 39.42 -25.98
C ASP A 757 9.64 38.32 -27.02
N ALA A 758 8.52 37.79 -27.53
CA ALA A 758 8.54 36.75 -28.55
C ALA A 758 9.27 37.18 -29.83
N SER A 759 9.95 36.23 -30.49
CA SER A 759 10.64 36.46 -31.76
C SER A 759 9.73 37.05 -32.84
N VAL A 760 10.27 37.91 -33.70
CA VAL A 760 9.54 38.49 -34.86
C VAL A 760 9.26 37.46 -35.95
N ALA A 761 9.99 36.34 -35.94
CA ALA A 761 9.84 35.24 -36.87
C ALA A 761 9.81 33.90 -36.13
N TRP A 762 9.09 32.95 -36.72
CA TRP A 762 8.98 31.58 -36.25
C TRP A 762 9.14 30.64 -37.44
N SER A 763 9.76 29.48 -37.24
CA SER A 763 9.89 28.49 -38.30
C SER A 763 9.35 27.15 -37.80
N GLY A 764 8.14 26.80 -38.24
CA GLY A 764 7.47 25.55 -37.88
C GLY A 764 6.63 25.61 -36.60
N PHE A 765 7.05 26.33 -35.55
CA PHE A 765 6.28 26.52 -34.31
C PHE A 765 6.56 27.86 -33.59
N ARG A 766 5.56 28.40 -32.90
CA ARG A 766 5.58 29.66 -32.12
C ARG A 766 5.51 29.35 -30.62
N GLY A 767 6.63 29.52 -29.92
CA GLY A 767 6.72 29.23 -28.48
C GLY A 767 6.25 30.35 -27.55
N GLY A 768 6.31 31.61 -27.99
CA GLY A 768 5.94 32.77 -27.16
C GLY A 768 6.99 33.12 -26.10
N ARG A 769 6.70 34.12 -25.27
CA ARG A 769 7.64 34.74 -24.32
C ARG A 769 8.41 33.74 -23.46
N PHE A 770 7.76 32.73 -22.90
CA PHE A 770 8.43 31.74 -22.05
C PHE A 770 9.48 30.94 -22.80
N PHE A 771 9.14 30.49 -24.02
CA PHE A 771 10.05 29.75 -24.87
C PHE A 771 11.21 30.63 -25.36
N ASP A 772 10.89 31.84 -25.81
CA ASP A 772 11.87 32.84 -26.27
C ASP A 772 12.82 33.29 -25.15
N THR A 773 12.30 33.47 -23.92
CA THR A 773 13.10 33.75 -22.73
C THR A 773 14.03 32.58 -22.39
N ALA A 774 13.55 31.34 -22.52
CA ALA A 774 14.40 30.16 -22.34
C ALA A 774 15.52 30.08 -23.41
N LEU A 775 15.20 30.37 -24.68
CA LEU A 775 16.20 30.45 -25.74
C LEU A 775 17.22 31.56 -25.50
N ALA A 776 16.80 32.72 -25.01
CA ALA A 776 17.69 33.82 -24.64
C ALA A 776 18.68 33.39 -23.54
N VAL A 777 18.20 32.72 -22.49
CA VAL A 777 19.06 32.15 -21.43
C VAL A 777 20.05 31.15 -22.01
N LEU A 778 19.57 30.18 -22.81
CA LEU A 778 20.43 29.18 -23.44
C LEU A 778 21.46 29.80 -24.38
N THR A 779 21.09 30.88 -25.09
CA THR A 779 21.98 31.62 -25.98
C THR A 779 23.05 32.36 -25.18
N LEU A 780 22.69 33.11 -24.12
CA LEU A 780 23.62 33.72 -23.15
C LEU A 780 24.57 32.70 -22.52
N ASN A 781 24.10 31.47 -22.33
CA ASN A 781 24.88 30.37 -21.78
C ASN A 781 25.63 29.54 -22.82
N ALA A 782 25.61 29.86 -24.10
CA ALA A 782 26.33 29.09 -25.12
C ALA A 782 27.84 28.89 -24.83
N PRO A 783 28.59 29.85 -24.24
CA PRO A 783 29.97 29.62 -23.81
C PRO A 783 30.11 28.54 -22.71
N LEU A 784 29.05 28.31 -21.92
CA LEU A 784 29.05 27.49 -20.71
C LEU A 784 28.27 26.17 -20.87
N PHE A 785 27.29 26.14 -21.76
CA PHE A 785 26.37 25.02 -21.95
C PHE A 785 26.39 24.54 -23.40
N ARG A 786 26.73 23.26 -23.57
CA ARG A 786 26.85 22.63 -24.90
C ARG A 786 25.87 21.49 -25.05
N PHE A 787 24.97 21.64 -26.01
CA PHE A 787 24.08 20.58 -26.46
C PHE A 787 24.83 19.53 -27.25
N GLY A 788 24.60 18.25 -26.92
CA GLY A 788 25.09 17.12 -27.72
C GLY A 788 26.57 17.17 -28.06
N ALA A 789 27.39 17.83 -27.21
CA ALA A 789 28.75 18.22 -27.56
C ALA A 789 29.53 17.06 -28.17
N LEU A 790 30.22 17.31 -29.28
CA LEU A 790 31.11 16.35 -29.93
C LEU A 790 32.11 15.86 -28.88
N GLY A 791 31.86 14.67 -28.33
CA GLY A 791 32.75 14.02 -27.40
C GLY A 791 34.09 13.87 -28.09
N ALA A 792 35.18 14.13 -27.38
CA ALA A 792 36.54 13.93 -27.86
C ALA A 792 36.87 12.44 -28.18
N GLU A 793 35.87 11.56 -28.19
CA GLU A 793 36.01 10.22 -28.71
C GLU A 793 35.38 10.19 -30.10
N LYS A 794 36.25 10.28 -31.11
CA LYS A 794 35.97 9.64 -32.38
C LYS A 794 35.48 8.22 -32.03
N PRO A 795 34.30 7.77 -32.49
CA PRO A 795 33.96 6.37 -32.35
C PRO A 795 35.17 5.58 -32.85
N LYS A 796 35.73 4.70 -32.00
CA LYS A 796 36.80 3.80 -32.44
C LYS A 796 36.26 3.16 -33.73
N PRO A 797 36.91 3.39 -34.87
CA PRO A 797 36.40 2.85 -36.10
C PRO A 797 36.33 1.33 -35.97
N GLU A 798 35.15 0.76 -36.16
CA GLU A 798 34.99 -0.69 -36.25
C GLU A 798 35.65 -1.14 -37.56
N GLY A 799 36.66 -2.00 -37.47
CA GLY A 799 37.32 -2.61 -38.62
C GLY A 799 38.77 -2.18 -38.83
N LYS A 800 39.52 -2.96 -39.63
CA LYS A 800 40.90 -2.65 -39.98
C LYS A 800 40.96 -1.49 -40.99
N PRO A 801 41.81 -0.47 -40.81
CA PRO A 801 41.96 0.59 -41.80
C PRO A 801 42.56 0.02 -43.08
N VAL A 802 41.86 0.19 -44.20
CA VAL A 802 42.28 -0.33 -45.52
C VAL A 802 42.12 0.72 -46.62
N LYS A 803 42.90 0.52 -47.69
CA LYS A 803 42.76 1.18 -48.98
C LYS A 803 42.42 0.11 -50.01
N ILE A 804 41.27 0.26 -50.66
CA ILE A 804 40.84 -0.61 -51.76
C ILE A 804 41.15 0.09 -53.07
N ILE A 805 41.87 -0.60 -53.95
CA ILE A 805 42.13 -0.19 -55.32
C ILE A 805 41.11 -0.94 -56.18
N CYS A 806 40.24 -0.20 -56.85
CA CYS A 806 39.28 -0.75 -57.79
C CYS A 806 39.91 -0.95 -59.18
N LYS A 807 39.34 -1.82 -60.00
CA LYS A 807 39.82 -2.10 -61.37
C LYS A 807 39.72 -0.89 -62.30
N ASP A 808 38.78 0.02 -62.04
CA ASP A 808 38.63 1.30 -62.74
C ASP A 808 39.68 2.35 -62.34
N GLY A 809 40.65 1.99 -61.49
CA GLY A 809 41.68 2.89 -60.98
C GLY A 809 41.24 3.75 -59.80
N SER A 810 39.97 3.70 -59.39
CA SER A 810 39.49 4.46 -58.24
C SER A 810 40.01 3.89 -56.92
N ILE A 811 40.29 4.77 -55.95
CA ILE A 811 40.83 4.39 -54.64
C ILE A 811 39.81 4.73 -53.56
N ARG A 812 39.41 3.72 -52.78
CA ARG A 812 38.46 3.87 -51.66
C ARG A 812 39.19 3.61 -50.33
N ARG A 813 39.17 4.59 -49.42
CA ARG A 813 39.79 4.47 -48.09
C ARG A 813 38.71 4.39 -47.01
N GLY A 814 38.86 3.46 -46.08
CA GLY A 814 37.90 3.28 -44.99
C GLY A 814 38.32 2.17 -44.03
N PHE A 815 37.42 1.78 -43.15
CA PHE A 815 37.61 0.67 -42.22
C PHE A 815 36.84 -0.55 -42.72
N LEU A 816 37.53 -1.67 -42.85
CA LEU A 816 36.95 -2.92 -43.31
C LEU A 816 36.03 -3.51 -42.23
N VAL A 817 34.72 -3.48 -42.46
CA VAL A 817 33.72 -3.94 -41.47
C VAL A 817 33.22 -5.34 -41.79
N LYS A 818 33.11 -5.69 -43.08
CA LYS A 818 32.61 -6.98 -43.52
C LYS A 818 33.18 -7.34 -44.89
N GLU A 819 33.67 -8.55 -45.02
CA GLU A 819 34.15 -9.14 -46.27
C GLU A 819 33.36 -10.43 -46.51
N THR A 820 32.70 -10.52 -47.66
CA THR A 820 32.03 -11.72 -48.14
C THR A 820 32.62 -12.13 -49.49
N ARG A 821 32.27 -13.33 -49.98
CA ARG A 821 32.70 -13.78 -51.32
C ARG A 821 32.31 -12.78 -52.42
N ASP A 822 31.16 -12.13 -52.29
CA ASP A 822 30.60 -11.27 -53.33
C ASP A 822 30.95 -9.78 -53.20
N ALA A 823 31.30 -9.31 -52.00
CA ALA A 823 31.50 -7.88 -51.75
C ALA A 823 32.34 -7.58 -50.50
N VAL A 824 32.91 -6.39 -50.50
CA VAL A 824 33.60 -5.78 -49.37
C VAL A 824 32.84 -4.55 -48.90
N THR A 825 32.61 -4.44 -47.60
CA THR A 825 31.95 -3.29 -46.98
C THR A 825 32.95 -2.46 -46.20
N LEU A 826 33.17 -1.23 -46.66
CA LEU A 826 33.99 -0.23 -46.00
C LEU A 826 33.12 0.76 -45.23
N LYS A 827 33.49 1.06 -43.99
CA LYS A 827 32.96 2.20 -43.23
C LYS A 827 33.90 3.37 -43.43
N THR A 828 33.43 4.39 -44.13
CA THR A 828 34.19 5.60 -44.46
C THR A 828 33.76 6.76 -43.55
N LYS A 829 34.43 7.91 -43.67
CA LYS A 829 34.01 9.14 -42.98
C LYS A 829 32.63 9.65 -43.40
N VAL A 830 32.08 9.14 -44.49
CA VAL A 830 30.84 9.62 -45.14
C VAL A 830 29.73 8.56 -45.14
N GLY A 831 29.92 7.44 -44.44
CA GLY A 831 28.98 6.31 -44.38
C GLY A 831 29.58 4.98 -44.82
N SER A 832 28.75 3.94 -44.89
CA SER A 832 29.15 2.60 -45.34
C SER A 832 29.04 2.47 -46.86
N ILE A 833 30.10 1.95 -47.48
CA ILE A 833 30.19 1.71 -48.92
C ILE A 833 30.37 0.21 -49.12
N ARG A 834 29.48 -0.41 -49.91
CA ARG A 834 29.62 -1.80 -50.34
C ARG A 834 30.19 -1.83 -51.76
N ILE A 835 31.31 -2.53 -51.94
CA ILE A 835 32.04 -2.65 -53.20
C ILE A 835 32.00 -4.12 -53.63
N PRO A 836 31.44 -4.46 -54.80
CA PRO A 836 31.45 -5.81 -55.33
C PRO A 836 32.88 -6.35 -55.48
N ARG A 837 33.12 -7.61 -55.10
CA ARG A 837 34.48 -8.20 -55.12
C ARG A 837 35.07 -8.22 -56.53
N LYS A 838 34.23 -8.38 -57.55
CA LYS A 838 34.60 -8.34 -58.98
C LYS A 838 35.23 -7.02 -59.43
N GLU A 839 34.92 -5.92 -58.74
CA GLU A 839 35.41 -4.56 -59.04
C GLU A 839 36.72 -4.23 -58.29
N ILE A 840 37.16 -5.11 -57.38
CA ILE A 840 38.34 -4.88 -56.54
C ILE A 840 39.58 -5.47 -57.22
N LYS A 841 40.62 -4.65 -57.34
CA LYS A 841 41.95 -5.04 -57.81
C LYS A 841 42.85 -5.45 -56.65
N ALA A 842 42.86 -4.69 -55.55
CA ALA A 842 43.67 -4.98 -54.37
C ALA A 842 43.07 -4.36 -53.10
N ILE A 843 43.41 -4.95 -51.94
CA ILE A 843 43.08 -4.42 -50.62
C ILE A 843 44.38 -4.31 -49.83
N GLU A 844 44.74 -3.10 -49.44
CA GLU A 844 45.97 -2.78 -48.71
C GLU A 844 45.62 -2.34 -47.28
N GLU A 845 46.23 -2.97 -46.27
CA GLU A 845 46.09 -2.53 -44.88
C GLU A 845 46.93 -1.28 -44.62
N LEU A 846 46.34 -0.26 -44.01
CA LEU A 846 47.01 0.99 -43.68
C LEU A 846 47.57 0.88 -42.26
N LYS A 847 48.89 0.99 -42.07
CA LYS A 847 49.48 1.10 -40.73
C LYS A 847 48.96 2.37 -40.05
N GLU A 848 48.42 2.26 -38.84
CA GLU A 848 48.07 3.45 -38.05
C GLU A 848 49.35 4.30 -37.85
N PRO A 849 49.30 5.62 -38.06
CA PRO A 849 50.43 6.46 -37.68
C PRO A 849 50.61 6.34 -36.15
N GLN A 850 51.83 5.98 -35.72
CA GLN A 850 52.21 6.06 -34.32
C GLN A 850 51.94 7.50 -33.83
N LYS A 851 51.10 7.63 -32.81
CA LYS A 851 50.77 8.93 -32.20
C LYS A 851 52.08 9.59 -31.72
N ARG A 852 52.43 10.72 -32.33
CA ARG A 852 53.32 11.73 -31.71
C ARG A 852 52.49 12.63 -30.81
#